data_AF-A0A2P8B5B5-F1
#
_entry.id   AF-A0A2P8B5B5-F1
#
_cell.length_a   1.000
_cell.length_b   1.000
_cell.length_c   1.000
_cell.angle_alpha   90.00
_cell.angle_beta   90.00
_cell.angle_gamma   90.00
#
_symmetry.space_group_name_H-M   'P 1'
#
loop_
_entity.id
_entity.type
_entity.pdbx_description
1 polymer ?
#
loop_
_entity_poly.entity_id
_entity_poly.type
_entity_poly.pdbx_seq_one_letter_code
_entity_poly.pdbx_strand_id
1 'polypeptide(L)'
;MEPRPGLVVLPDNVDVVAGAAVDPAARKTLVDVLRAWGVTARVVGSADRSTSRPVIFLGGPNETSATTAALSDLRAEGPAELPAEGYVLAAGHDRAGRARIVLAGVDGAGTFYAVQSLRQLLVSKGSRVAVDGVVVRDWPGYRVRGGMESFYGPVWSQEDRRSQIEFLARYKMNQFFYGPADDLRTGSKWDSVYDEAELSRLKEIVDLAASHHVAFVYRISPEAPLAPGQGICHVRDADRVKLLARLAQLWEIGVRSYVLAWDDVSGNFACPEDRDAYQGGPSPLAAAQAGVTNLVQHEFIERHPGAARLVTVPTEYWGMTSTPYKSRFDELVSTEVDLYWTGPEVVSPSITEDDLRAARDVWPRHRIMIWDNYPVNDYSPNRLLLGPLVNRDAGMADDVVGISFNELVQHQEASQIPLGTQADYAWNPGAYDAERSWTRTLQILGGDAYEELRLFAENNKASALDNTARPQFAALINRLIADYSAGRAVGAQLDQLDRELRRLEELPTMLRAQLDNPRLLEQIGPWLDRVGTTGRAGRAAVGILRAQDRGNGEAAWLARRDQSGARGILDRTWHQISPGPVDDLLSFSAAQSDGYIGDRWYGDLGAPTGLPAAAQGSALGNLTDRRDDTVYVAAGKPQDGDAITVPITKPHRLSAVTVVQDATAPADGVIQALVDGAWVDLGPLAGGFTKVPAANVAAGAVRVRWASGSAAPRVYEIVPHYSDVFSGTVSVDPPGSLIAPGKTKRFQVAFEVFADHQLSGQVTANGPDGWATNPATQVFRAQPGGRTIVASVPVEVTVPAGAEPGRYQVTVSFSKDGVSPVTVSLPILVGEQNYPNLVTGADPAGYWRLGDVPGSNIAVDSSPSGENGTYLAGAHPGAEGAITGDRAADLSAGYVEAPRNPRTNLQGAFTLEAWVKLDTLAPAPGQAIIESYTGPAINGYALRVADGVLQAWSLGAAGKGYGLVTGRTRLTANEWHHVAAVFDGSRLTVYLDGVADNSAATSVSPGSGTASVKLGGRGDDTYQRLQGDLDEAAIYGRALTAAELEAHYLTGLG
;
A
#
# COMPACT_ATOMS: atom_id res chain seq x y z
N MET A 1 -12.70 -35.82 -0.11
CA MET A 1 -12.08 -36.73 -1.10
C MET A 1 -11.65 -38.00 -0.39
N GLU A 2 -12.06 -39.16 -0.90
CA GLU A 2 -11.70 -40.48 -0.36
C GLU A 2 -10.80 -41.21 -1.38
N PRO A 3 -9.50 -41.40 -1.09
CA PRO A 3 -8.62 -42.18 -1.94
C PRO A 3 -9.09 -43.64 -2.05
N ARG A 4 -9.02 -44.21 -3.26
CA ARG A 4 -9.33 -45.62 -3.51
C ARG A 4 -8.11 -46.30 -4.14
N PRO A 5 -7.88 -47.60 -3.88
CA PRO A 5 -6.79 -48.32 -4.51
C PRO A 5 -7.00 -48.46 -6.01
N GLY A 6 -5.89 -48.39 -6.76
CA GLY A 6 -5.85 -48.63 -8.21
C GLY A 6 -5.70 -47.35 -9.03
N LEU A 7 -5.34 -47.54 -10.30
CA LEU A 7 -5.11 -46.47 -11.28
C LEU A 7 -6.00 -46.71 -12.50
N VAL A 8 -6.78 -45.72 -12.90
CA VAL A 8 -7.57 -45.79 -14.15
C VAL A 8 -6.75 -45.19 -15.28
N VAL A 9 -6.18 -46.05 -16.12
CA VAL A 9 -5.42 -45.63 -17.32
C VAL A 9 -6.39 -45.47 -18.49
N LEU A 10 -6.41 -44.28 -19.09
CA LEU A 10 -7.25 -44.00 -20.25
C LEU A 10 -6.53 -44.48 -21.54
N PRO A 11 -7.24 -45.20 -22.43
CA PRO A 11 -6.73 -45.50 -23.77
C PRO A 11 -6.82 -44.27 -24.67
N ASP A 12 -6.14 -44.30 -25.82
CA ASP A 12 -6.22 -43.24 -26.84
C ASP A 12 -7.65 -42.96 -27.33
N ASN A 13 -8.53 -43.96 -27.22
CA ASN A 13 -9.95 -43.87 -27.59
C ASN A 13 -10.83 -44.42 -26.46
N VAL A 14 -11.62 -43.56 -25.82
CA VAL A 14 -12.48 -43.90 -24.67
C VAL A 14 -13.96 -43.68 -25.01
N ASP A 15 -14.81 -44.59 -24.55
CA ASP A 15 -16.26 -44.40 -24.65
C ASP A 15 -16.74 -43.51 -23.50
N VAL A 16 -17.49 -42.47 -23.86
CA VAL A 16 -18.24 -41.62 -22.92
C VAL A 16 -19.71 -41.99 -23.02
N VAL A 17 -20.24 -42.65 -21.99
CA VAL A 17 -21.65 -43.01 -21.88
C VAL A 17 -22.42 -41.79 -21.38
N ALA A 18 -23.25 -41.24 -22.24
CA ALA A 18 -24.08 -40.08 -21.94
C ALA A 18 -25.51 -40.30 -22.47
N GLY A 19 -26.52 -40.06 -21.63
CA GLY A 19 -27.91 -40.04 -22.03
C GLY A 19 -28.27 -38.80 -22.86
N ALA A 20 -29.45 -38.80 -23.47
CA ALA A 20 -29.94 -37.67 -24.27
C ALA A 20 -30.22 -36.41 -23.41
N ALA A 21 -30.43 -36.58 -22.11
CA ALA A 21 -30.73 -35.51 -21.16
C ALA A 21 -29.48 -34.94 -20.47
N VAL A 22 -28.28 -35.42 -20.80
CA VAL A 22 -27.02 -34.90 -20.24
C VAL A 22 -26.81 -33.45 -20.63
N ASP A 23 -26.38 -32.65 -19.67
CA ASP A 23 -25.99 -31.26 -19.86
C ASP A 23 -25.03 -31.08 -21.07
N PRO A 24 -25.41 -30.26 -22.08
CA PRO A 24 -24.59 -30.07 -23.27
C PRO A 24 -23.22 -29.45 -22.97
N ALA A 25 -23.13 -28.52 -22.00
CA ALA A 25 -21.90 -27.86 -21.64
C ALA A 25 -20.91 -28.82 -20.97
N ALA A 26 -21.39 -29.67 -20.05
CA ALA A 26 -20.61 -30.72 -19.41
C ALA A 26 -20.07 -31.73 -20.43
N ARG A 27 -20.93 -32.16 -21.37
CA ARG A 27 -20.54 -33.07 -22.45
C ARG A 27 -19.46 -32.46 -23.33
N LYS A 28 -19.66 -31.23 -23.82
CA LYS A 28 -18.68 -30.54 -24.67
C LYS A 28 -17.35 -30.38 -23.93
N THR A 29 -17.41 -29.90 -22.68
CA THR A 29 -16.23 -29.68 -21.85
C THR A 29 -15.45 -30.95 -21.59
N LEU A 30 -16.11 -32.07 -21.30
CA LEU A 30 -15.43 -33.35 -21.10
C LEU A 30 -14.68 -33.79 -22.37
N VAL A 31 -15.32 -33.66 -23.54
CA VAL A 31 -14.68 -33.99 -24.83
C VAL A 31 -13.46 -33.10 -25.08
N ASP A 32 -13.57 -31.80 -24.81
CA ASP A 32 -12.47 -30.86 -25.02
C ASP A 32 -11.32 -31.09 -24.03
N VAL A 33 -11.61 -31.37 -22.75
CA VAL A 33 -10.60 -31.75 -21.75
C VAL A 33 -9.87 -33.03 -22.19
N LEU A 34 -10.59 -34.09 -22.55
CA LEU A 34 -9.95 -35.34 -22.99
C LEU A 34 -9.09 -35.11 -24.25
N ARG A 35 -9.57 -34.31 -25.21
CA ARG A 35 -8.81 -33.96 -26.41
C ARG A 35 -7.52 -33.21 -26.08
N ALA A 36 -7.55 -32.26 -25.15
CA ALA A 36 -6.35 -31.54 -24.71
C ALA A 36 -5.28 -32.46 -24.11
N TRP A 37 -5.72 -33.59 -23.53
CA TRP A 37 -4.85 -34.66 -23.03
C TRP A 37 -4.51 -35.73 -24.09
N GLY A 38 -4.87 -35.52 -25.35
CA GLY A 38 -4.61 -36.47 -26.45
C GLY A 38 -5.52 -37.71 -26.46
N VAL A 39 -6.61 -37.70 -25.71
CA VAL A 39 -7.60 -38.80 -25.64
C VAL A 39 -8.81 -38.49 -26.50
N THR A 40 -9.12 -39.38 -27.45
CA THR A 40 -10.30 -39.26 -28.30
C THR A 40 -11.53 -39.83 -27.59
N ALA A 41 -12.55 -39.00 -27.39
CA ALA A 41 -13.80 -39.40 -26.75
C ALA A 41 -14.86 -39.78 -27.79
N ARG A 42 -15.41 -41.00 -27.70
CA ARG A 42 -16.57 -41.45 -28.47
C ARG A 42 -17.82 -41.42 -27.59
N VAL A 43 -18.73 -40.48 -27.84
CA VAL A 43 -19.98 -40.36 -27.09
C VAL A 43 -20.98 -41.42 -27.56
N VAL A 44 -21.49 -42.23 -26.63
CA VAL A 44 -22.35 -43.38 -26.92
C VAL A 44 -23.52 -43.52 -25.95
N GLY A 45 -24.57 -44.21 -26.40
CA GLY A 45 -25.63 -44.70 -25.52
C GLY A 45 -25.16 -45.88 -24.65
N SER A 46 -25.92 -46.17 -23.59
CA SER A 46 -25.55 -47.21 -22.62
C SER A 46 -25.43 -48.62 -23.21
N ALA A 47 -26.15 -48.93 -24.30
CA ALA A 47 -26.12 -50.23 -24.97
C ALA A 47 -24.90 -50.42 -25.89
N ASP A 48 -24.29 -49.33 -26.37
CA ASP A 48 -23.22 -49.34 -27.38
C ASP A 48 -21.82 -49.17 -26.78
N ARG A 49 -21.74 -49.22 -25.44
CA ARG A 49 -20.49 -49.06 -24.69
C ARG A 49 -19.61 -50.30 -24.79
N SER A 50 -18.30 -50.10 -24.79
CA SER A 50 -17.34 -51.18 -24.65
C SER A 50 -17.51 -51.94 -23.33
N THR A 51 -17.45 -53.26 -23.39
CA THR A 51 -17.48 -54.15 -22.23
C THR A 51 -16.08 -54.50 -21.71
N SER A 52 -15.03 -54.23 -22.50
CA SER A 52 -13.65 -54.66 -22.24
C SER A 52 -12.66 -53.50 -22.05
N ARG A 53 -13.06 -52.25 -22.30
CA ARG A 53 -12.22 -51.05 -22.16
C ARG A 53 -12.68 -50.16 -21.01
N PRO A 54 -11.82 -49.23 -20.53
CA PRO A 54 -12.25 -48.16 -19.65
C PRO A 54 -13.40 -47.36 -20.26
N VAL A 55 -14.35 -46.94 -19.42
CA VAL A 55 -15.55 -46.18 -19.82
C VAL A 55 -15.75 -45.03 -18.85
N ILE A 56 -16.13 -43.87 -19.38
CA ILE A 56 -16.54 -42.70 -18.59
C ILE A 56 -18.06 -42.58 -18.65
N PHE A 57 -18.73 -42.54 -17.51
CA PHE A 57 -20.16 -42.26 -17.40
C PHE A 57 -20.34 -40.79 -17.06
N LEU A 58 -21.12 -40.07 -17.87
CA LEU A 58 -21.37 -38.64 -17.71
C LEU A 58 -22.87 -38.40 -17.46
N GLY A 59 -23.16 -37.59 -16.45
CA GLY A 59 -24.51 -37.21 -16.07
C GLY A 59 -25.02 -37.99 -14.86
N GLY A 60 -25.78 -37.31 -14.00
CA GLY A 60 -26.44 -37.90 -12.84
C GLY A 60 -27.47 -38.99 -13.23
N PRO A 61 -28.02 -39.73 -12.25
CA PRO A 61 -29.02 -40.78 -12.49
C PRO A 61 -30.21 -40.36 -13.36
N ASN A 62 -30.61 -39.08 -13.29
CA ASN A 62 -31.72 -38.51 -14.06
C ASN A 62 -31.32 -38.15 -15.51
N GLU A 63 -30.03 -37.90 -15.76
CA GLU A 63 -29.49 -37.57 -17.08
C GLU A 63 -29.04 -38.83 -17.84
N THR A 64 -28.42 -39.76 -17.12
CA THR A 64 -27.87 -41.02 -17.62
C THR A 64 -28.19 -42.16 -16.65
N SER A 65 -29.19 -42.99 -16.99
CA SER A 65 -29.68 -44.06 -16.10
C SER A 65 -28.64 -45.12 -15.73
N ALA A 66 -27.63 -45.36 -16.59
CA ALA A 66 -26.55 -46.30 -16.30
C ALA A 66 -25.58 -45.84 -15.21
N THR A 67 -25.58 -44.54 -14.86
CA THR A 67 -24.72 -43.95 -13.83
C THR A 67 -24.94 -44.60 -12.46
N THR A 68 -26.20 -44.89 -12.08
CA THR A 68 -26.53 -45.50 -10.78
C THR A 68 -25.84 -46.85 -10.59
N ALA A 69 -25.86 -47.70 -11.62
CA ALA A 69 -25.21 -49.00 -11.58
C ALA A 69 -23.67 -48.85 -11.52
N ALA A 70 -23.10 -47.93 -12.30
CA ALA A 70 -21.67 -47.67 -12.32
C ALA A 70 -21.13 -47.16 -10.97
N LEU A 71 -21.87 -46.29 -10.27
CA LEU A 71 -21.54 -45.83 -8.92
C LEU A 71 -21.61 -46.98 -7.90
N SER A 72 -22.67 -47.78 -7.94
CA SER A 72 -22.82 -48.95 -7.07
C SER A 72 -21.68 -49.96 -7.26
N ASP A 73 -21.26 -50.18 -8.50
CA ASP A 73 -20.14 -51.05 -8.86
C ASP A 73 -18.79 -50.53 -8.30
N LEU A 74 -18.62 -49.21 -8.23
CA LEU A 74 -17.47 -48.55 -7.62
C LEU A 74 -17.59 -48.36 -6.10
N ARG A 75 -18.71 -48.81 -5.49
CA ARG A 75 -19.02 -48.59 -4.07
C ARG A 75 -19.04 -47.10 -3.68
N ALA A 76 -19.45 -46.25 -4.63
CA ALA A 76 -19.65 -44.84 -4.42
C ALA A 76 -21.15 -44.55 -4.23
N GLU A 77 -21.47 -43.73 -3.25
CA GLU A 77 -22.82 -43.19 -3.07
C GLU A 77 -23.09 -42.12 -4.14
N GLY A 78 -24.29 -42.09 -4.72
CA GLY A 78 -24.64 -41.16 -5.80
C GLY A 78 -25.03 -39.76 -5.31
N PRO A 79 -25.26 -38.81 -6.25
CA PRO A 79 -25.42 -37.38 -5.94
C PRO A 79 -26.78 -37.00 -5.32
N ALA A 80 -27.62 -37.99 -5.00
CA ALA A 80 -28.89 -37.70 -4.33
C ALA A 80 -28.63 -37.02 -2.97
N GLU A 81 -29.52 -36.11 -2.59
CA GLU A 81 -29.47 -35.35 -1.33
C GLU A 81 -28.30 -34.35 -1.21
N LEU A 82 -27.44 -34.23 -2.22
CA LEU A 82 -26.49 -33.12 -2.28
C LEU A 82 -27.21 -31.79 -2.59
N PRO A 83 -26.70 -30.65 -2.08
CA PRO A 83 -27.18 -29.32 -2.48
C PRO A 83 -27.06 -29.11 -3.99
N ALA A 84 -27.79 -28.11 -4.51
CA ALA A 84 -27.69 -27.67 -5.91
C ALA A 84 -26.23 -27.45 -6.33
N GLU A 85 -25.92 -27.75 -7.60
CA GLU A 85 -24.56 -27.77 -8.15
C GLU A 85 -23.62 -28.84 -7.54
N GLY A 86 -24.12 -29.67 -6.61
CA GLY A 86 -23.38 -30.76 -6.00
C GLY A 86 -23.16 -31.93 -6.97
N TYR A 87 -22.07 -32.66 -6.77
CA TYR A 87 -21.68 -33.76 -7.65
C TYR A 87 -20.90 -34.88 -6.96
N VAL A 88 -20.85 -36.01 -7.65
CA VAL A 88 -20.01 -37.16 -7.34
C VAL A 88 -19.07 -37.45 -8.52
N LEU A 89 -17.78 -37.51 -8.24
CA LEU A 89 -16.76 -38.05 -9.14
C LEU A 89 -16.21 -39.34 -8.55
N ALA A 90 -16.30 -40.45 -9.29
CA ALA A 90 -15.73 -41.72 -8.86
C ALA A 90 -14.85 -42.33 -9.96
N ALA A 91 -13.58 -42.59 -9.67
CA ALA A 91 -12.66 -43.28 -10.56
C ALA A 91 -12.13 -44.54 -9.86
N GLY A 92 -12.17 -45.68 -10.56
CA GLY A 92 -11.67 -46.94 -10.01
C GLY A 92 -11.97 -48.15 -10.89
N HIS A 93 -11.95 -49.34 -10.28
CA HIS A 93 -12.30 -50.58 -10.94
C HIS A 93 -13.59 -51.16 -10.34
N ASP A 94 -14.51 -51.62 -11.19
CA ASP A 94 -15.71 -52.30 -10.75
C ASP A 94 -15.42 -53.69 -10.16
N ARG A 95 -16.46 -54.37 -9.66
CA ARG A 95 -16.35 -55.72 -9.05
C ARG A 95 -15.75 -56.77 -9.99
N ALA A 96 -15.81 -56.56 -11.30
CA ALA A 96 -15.22 -57.44 -12.31
C ALA A 96 -13.82 -56.99 -12.76
N GLY A 97 -13.23 -56.00 -12.08
CA GLY A 97 -11.90 -55.47 -12.38
C GLY A 97 -11.85 -54.55 -13.59
N ARG A 98 -12.98 -54.03 -14.09
CA ARG A 98 -12.99 -53.14 -15.26
C ARG A 98 -12.89 -51.68 -14.81
N ALA A 99 -12.07 -50.89 -15.49
CA ALA A 99 -11.89 -49.49 -15.14
C ALA A 99 -13.11 -48.63 -15.51
N ARG A 100 -13.46 -47.71 -14.61
CA ARG A 100 -14.63 -46.83 -14.69
C ARG A 100 -14.29 -45.46 -14.15
N ILE A 101 -14.78 -44.42 -14.82
CA ILE A 101 -14.89 -43.06 -14.28
C ILE A 101 -16.35 -42.67 -14.35
N VAL A 102 -16.88 -42.07 -13.30
CA VAL A 102 -18.25 -41.58 -13.22
C VAL A 102 -18.23 -40.11 -12.80
N LEU A 103 -18.93 -39.29 -13.56
CA LEU A 103 -19.12 -37.84 -13.33
C LEU A 103 -20.63 -37.59 -13.24
N ALA A 104 -21.14 -37.46 -12.02
CA ALA A 104 -22.57 -37.46 -11.75
C ALA A 104 -22.97 -36.26 -10.89
N GLY A 105 -23.60 -35.25 -11.49
CA GLY A 105 -24.21 -34.13 -10.77
C GLY A 105 -25.59 -34.46 -10.21
N VAL A 106 -26.03 -33.66 -9.23
CA VAL A 106 -27.44 -33.60 -8.84
C VAL A 106 -28.28 -32.89 -9.93
N ASP A 107 -27.65 -31.94 -10.62
CA ASP A 107 -28.16 -31.16 -11.75
C ASP A 107 -27.07 -31.00 -12.83
N GLY A 108 -27.40 -30.32 -13.93
CA GLY A 108 -26.48 -30.11 -15.06
C GLY A 108 -25.21 -29.33 -14.69
N ALA A 109 -25.32 -28.33 -13.81
CA ALA A 109 -24.19 -27.55 -13.32
C ALA A 109 -23.25 -28.42 -12.46
N GLY A 110 -23.79 -29.26 -11.58
CA GLY A 110 -23.01 -30.25 -10.84
C GLY A 110 -22.29 -31.23 -11.75
N THR A 111 -22.94 -31.71 -12.81
CA THR A 111 -22.30 -32.57 -13.82
C THR A 111 -21.16 -31.83 -14.53
N PHE A 112 -21.33 -30.56 -14.86
CA PHE A 112 -20.27 -29.71 -15.42
C PHE A 112 -19.11 -29.53 -14.44
N TYR A 113 -19.38 -29.28 -13.16
CA TYR A 113 -18.34 -29.13 -12.13
C TYR A 113 -17.60 -30.43 -11.82
N ALA A 114 -18.24 -31.59 -11.94
CA ALA A 114 -17.57 -32.88 -11.88
C ALA A 114 -16.50 -33.01 -12.98
N VAL A 115 -16.79 -32.51 -14.19
CA VAL A 115 -15.81 -32.47 -15.29
C VAL A 115 -14.64 -31.53 -14.95
N GLN A 116 -14.89 -30.39 -14.33
CA GLN A 116 -13.81 -29.48 -13.90
C GLN A 116 -12.89 -30.11 -12.85
N SER A 117 -13.44 -30.88 -11.91
CA SER A 117 -12.63 -31.63 -10.95
C SER A 117 -11.86 -32.77 -11.62
N LEU A 118 -12.46 -33.47 -12.59
CA LEU A 118 -11.73 -34.46 -13.38
C LEU A 118 -10.55 -33.84 -14.11
N ARG A 119 -10.71 -32.64 -14.69
CA ARG A 119 -9.64 -31.91 -15.38
C ARG A 119 -8.39 -31.77 -14.51
N GLN A 120 -8.56 -31.51 -13.22
CA GLN A 120 -7.47 -31.35 -12.25
C GLN A 120 -6.88 -32.69 -11.77
N LEU A 121 -7.66 -33.78 -11.83
CA LEU A 121 -7.25 -35.12 -11.40
C LEU A 121 -6.58 -35.94 -12.51
N LEU A 122 -6.64 -35.50 -13.76
CA LEU A 122 -5.91 -36.12 -14.87
C LEU A 122 -4.41 -35.89 -14.71
N VAL A 123 -3.64 -36.96 -14.87
CA VAL A 123 -2.17 -36.95 -14.76
C VAL A 123 -1.54 -37.77 -15.87
N SER A 124 -0.33 -37.39 -16.27
CA SER A 124 0.52 -38.20 -17.14
C SER A 124 1.26 -39.27 -16.32
N LYS A 125 1.10 -40.55 -16.67
CA LYS A 125 1.87 -41.67 -16.13
C LYS A 125 2.64 -42.32 -17.29
N GLY A 126 3.88 -41.86 -17.52
CA GLY A 126 4.63 -42.20 -18.73
C GLY A 126 3.97 -41.56 -19.96
N SER A 127 3.75 -42.34 -21.02
CA SER A 127 3.09 -41.87 -22.25
C SER A 127 1.56 -41.96 -22.21
N ARG A 128 0.95 -42.26 -21.05
CA ARG A 128 -0.49 -42.50 -20.92
C ARG A 128 -1.12 -41.54 -19.92
N VAL A 129 -2.36 -41.17 -20.20
CA VAL A 129 -3.21 -40.36 -19.32
C VAL A 129 -3.89 -41.27 -18.31
N ALA A 130 -3.93 -40.86 -17.04
CA ALA A 130 -4.56 -41.64 -15.99
C ALA A 130 -5.20 -40.77 -14.91
N VAL A 131 -6.00 -41.41 -14.07
CA VAL A 131 -6.60 -40.84 -12.84
C VAL A 131 -6.41 -41.85 -11.72
N ASP A 132 -5.89 -41.39 -10.58
CA ASP A 132 -5.77 -42.23 -9.38
C ASP A 132 -7.16 -42.60 -8.85
N GLY A 133 -7.30 -43.79 -8.27
CA GLY A 133 -8.57 -44.24 -7.71
C GLY A 133 -9.07 -43.27 -6.64
N VAL A 134 -10.29 -42.77 -6.78
CA VAL A 134 -10.85 -41.75 -5.89
C VAL A 134 -12.37 -41.75 -5.92
N VAL A 135 -12.98 -41.40 -4.79
CA VAL A 135 -14.37 -40.91 -4.73
C VAL A 135 -14.39 -39.50 -4.15
N VAL A 136 -15.04 -38.58 -4.85
CA VAL A 136 -15.28 -37.20 -4.44
C VAL A 136 -16.79 -37.01 -4.40
N ARG A 137 -17.31 -36.54 -3.27
CA ARG A 137 -18.65 -35.95 -3.12
C ARG A 137 -18.42 -34.51 -2.70
N ASP A 138 -18.96 -33.56 -3.45
CA ASP A 138 -18.56 -32.16 -3.33
C ASP A 138 -19.69 -31.23 -3.79
N TRP A 139 -19.76 -30.04 -3.19
CA TRP A 139 -20.80 -29.03 -3.41
C TRP A 139 -20.30 -27.66 -2.90
N PRO A 140 -20.88 -26.54 -3.36
CA PRO A 140 -20.39 -25.23 -2.96
C PRO A 140 -20.89 -24.79 -1.59
N GLY A 141 -20.08 -24.00 -0.88
CA GLY A 141 -20.48 -23.25 0.30
C GLY A 141 -21.38 -22.07 -0.07
N TYR A 142 -20.88 -21.13 -0.87
CA TYR A 142 -21.69 -20.01 -1.36
C TYR A 142 -22.48 -20.39 -2.61
N ARG A 143 -23.80 -20.14 -2.58
CA ARG A 143 -24.71 -20.44 -3.69
C ARG A 143 -24.46 -19.57 -4.93
N VAL A 144 -24.16 -18.30 -4.74
CA VAL A 144 -23.77 -17.38 -5.82
C VAL A 144 -22.33 -16.94 -5.57
N ARG A 145 -21.47 -17.14 -6.56
CA ARG A 145 -20.06 -16.79 -6.47
C ARG A 145 -19.45 -16.44 -7.82
N GLY A 146 -18.73 -15.32 -7.89
CA GLY A 146 -18.26 -14.78 -9.15
C GLY A 146 -17.37 -13.55 -9.04
N GLY A 147 -16.78 -13.17 -10.17
CA GLY A 147 -16.00 -11.94 -10.32
C GLY A 147 -16.81 -10.81 -10.95
N MET A 148 -16.43 -9.58 -10.65
CA MET A 148 -17.11 -8.36 -11.10
C MET A 148 -16.20 -7.45 -11.92
N GLU A 149 -16.71 -7.05 -13.09
CA GLU A 149 -16.24 -5.88 -13.81
C GLU A 149 -17.09 -4.69 -13.36
N SER A 150 -16.75 -4.07 -12.22
CA SER A 150 -17.54 -2.97 -11.62
C SER A 150 -16.72 -1.79 -11.09
N PHE A 151 -15.44 -1.74 -11.40
CA PHE A 151 -14.50 -0.70 -10.98
C PHE A 151 -14.63 0.61 -11.78
N TYR A 152 -14.00 1.67 -11.26
CA TYR A 152 -13.78 2.92 -12.00
C TYR A 152 -12.55 2.82 -12.91
N GLY A 153 -12.64 3.48 -14.06
CA GLY A 153 -11.57 3.50 -15.07
C GLY A 153 -11.84 2.61 -16.28
N PRO A 154 -10.86 2.50 -17.20
CA PRO A 154 -11.08 1.86 -18.49
C PRO A 154 -11.57 0.42 -18.43
N VAL A 155 -12.64 0.16 -19.19
CA VAL A 155 -13.38 -1.10 -19.22
C VAL A 155 -12.57 -2.23 -19.86
N TRP A 156 -12.93 -3.47 -19.53
CA TRP A 156 -12.28 -4.63 -20.11
C TRP A 156 -12.64 -4.82 -21.59
N SER A 157 -11.71 -5.41 -22.34
CA SER A 157 -11.97 -5.80 -23.71
C SER A 157 -12.93 -7.01 -23.78
N GLN A 158 -13.50 -7.25 -24.97
CA GLN A 158 -14.29 -8.46 -25.23
C GLN A 158 -13.48 -9.74 -24.94
N GLU A 159 -12.21 -9.76 -25.30
CA GLU A 159 -11.34 -10.91 -25.08
C GLU A 159 -11.04 -11.13 -23.58
N ASP A 160 -10.92 -10.06 -22.78
CA ASP A 160 -10.76 -10.15 -21.32
C ASP A 160 -12.01 -10.76 -20.69
N ARG A 161 -13.20 -10.33 -21.13
CA ARG A 161 -14.48 -10.87 -20.65
C ARG A 161 -14.65 -12.36 -20.99
N ARG A 162 -14.21 -12.78 -22.19
CA ARG A 162 -14.19 -14.22 -22.56
C ARG A 162 -13.27 -15.02 -21.66
N SER A 163 -12.02 -14.55 -21.47
CA SER A 163 -11.05 -15.19 -20.58
C SER A 163 -11.57 -15.29 -19.15
N GLN A 164 -12.21 -14.22 -18.65
CA GLN A 164 -12.82 -14.21 -17.32
C GLN A 164 -13.90 -15.28 -17.18
N ILE A 165 -14.85 -15.37 -18.13
CA ILE A 165 -15.92 -16.36 -18.07
C ILE A 165 -15.36 -17.79 -18.10
N GLU A 166 -14.35 -18.05 -18.94
CA GLU A 166 -13.71 -19.36 -18.99
C GLU A 166 -12.96 -19.71 -17.69
N PHE A 167 -12.31 -18.71 -17.08
CA PHE A 167 -11.69 -18.85 -15.77
C PHE A 167 -12.74 -19.17 -14.70
N LEU A 168 -13.77 -18.33 -14.58
CA LEU A 168 -14.87 -18.52 -13.64
C LEU A 168 -15.43 -19.95 -13.75
N ALA A 169 -15.78 -20.38 -14.94
CA ALA A 169 -16.35 -21.71 -15.18
C ALA A 169 -15.40 -22.85 -14.76
N ARG A 170 -14.10 -22.71 -15.03
CA ARG A 170 -13.06 -23.71 -14.64
C ARG A 170 -12.92 -23.82 -13.13
N TYR A 171 -12.99 -22.70 -12.43
CA TYR A 171 -12.87 -22.61 -10.98
C TYR A 171 -14.20 -22.73 -10.26
N LYS A 172 -15.23 -23.22 -10.98
CA LYS A 172 -16.58 -23.39 -10.47
C LYS A 172 -17.05 -22.09 -9.83
N MET A 173 -16.99 -21.00 -10.57
CA MET A 173 -17.71 -19.76 -10.33
C MET A 173 -18.91 -19.65 -11.26
N ASN A 174 -20.05 -19.17 -10.76
CA ASN A 174 -21.33 -19.23 -11.45
C ASN A 174 -21.92 -17.85 -11.76
N GLN A 175 -21.16 -16.77 -11.56
CA GLN A 175 -21.61 -15.42 -11.85
C GLN A 175 -20.50 -14.60 -12.53
N PHE A 176 -20.86 -13.88 -13.59
CA PHE A 176 -20.06 -12.81 -14.17
C PHE A 176 -20.87 -11.52 -14.10
N PHE A 177 -20.39 -10.56 -13.30
CA PHE A 177 -21.05 -9.28 -13.11
C PHE A 177 -20.50 -8.25 -14.08
N TYR A 178 -21.37 -7.71 -14.94
CA TYR A 178 -21.09 -6.66 -15.90
C TYR A 178 -21.68 -5.35 -15.42
N GLY A 179 -20.83 -4.39 -15.06
CA GLY A 179 -21.28 -3.09 -14.61
C GLY A 179 -20.20 -2.01 -14.49
N PRO A 180 -19.15 -1.97 -15.35
CA PRO A 180 -18.05 -1.04 -15.14
C PRO A 180 -18.56 0.39 -15.10
N ALA A 181 -18.05 1.19 -14.15
CA ALA A 181 -18.60 2.52 -13.89
C ALA A 181 -18.39 3.49 -15.07
N ASP A 182 -17.31 3.32 -15.81
CA ASP A 182 -16.96 4.14 -16.99
C ASP A 182 -17.67 3.69 -18.28
N ASP A 183 -18.40 2.56 -18.28
CA ASP A 183 -19.28 2.25 -19.42
C ASP A 183 -20.48 3.17 -19.41
N LEU A 184 -20.51 4.09 -20.37
CA LEU A 184 -21.61 5.03 -20.53
C LEU A 184 -22.97 4.31 -20.57
N ARG A 185 -23.07 3.08 -21.08
CA ARG A 185 -24.32 2.33 -21.20
C ARG A 185 -24.85 1.77 -19.87
N THR A 186 -23.99 1.61 -18.87
CA THR A 186 -24.38 1.23 -17.50
C THR A 186 -24.68 2.46 -16.64
N GLY A 187 -24.09 3.62 -16.98
CA GLY A 187 -24.26 4.91 -16.31
C GLY A 187 -24.93 5.99 -17.18
N SER A 188 -24.18 6.99 -17.65
CA SER A 188 -24.71 8.26 -18.21
C SER A 188 -25.58 8.18 -19.47
N LYS A 189 -25.60 7.04 -20.17
CA LYS A 189 -26.49 6.72 -21.31
C LYS A 189 -27.48 5.60 -20.99
N TRP A 190 -27.83 5.42 -19.72
CA TRP A 190 -28.86 4.49 -19.24
C TRP A 190 -30.20 4.66 -19.95
N ASP A 191 -30.50 5.89 -20.41
CA ASP A 191 -31.81 6.34 -20.90
C ASP A 191 -32.07 6.04 -22.41
N SER A 192 -31.12 5.42 -23.08
CA SER A 192 -31.23 4.99 -24.49
C SER A 192 -31.35 3.47 -24.58
N VAL A 193 -31.43 2.87 -25.78
CA VAL A 193 -31.22 1.42 -26.01
C VAL A 193 -29.86 1.19 -26.69
N TYR A 194 -29.36 -0.05 -26.69
CA TYR A 194 -28.15 -0.44 -27.43
C TYR A 194 -28.46 -0.39 -28.93
N ASP A 195 -27.49 0.03 -29.74
CA ASP A 195 -27.58 -0.21 -31.17
C ASP A 195 -27.33 -1.70 -31.49
N GLU A 196 -27.63 -2.12 -32.72
CA GLU A 196 -27.54 -3.53 -33.13
C GLU A 196 -26.12 -4.09 -32.99
N ALA A 197 -25.09 -3.28 -33.27
CA ALA A 197 -23.71 -3.73 -33.23
C ALA A 197 -23.21 -3.87 -31.78
N GLU A 198 -23.53 -2.93 -30.90
CA GLU A 198 -23.26 -3.03 -29.47
C GLU A 198 -24.00 -4.22 -28.83
N LEU A 199 -25.29 -4.37 -29.14
CA LEU A 199 -26.13 -5.42 -28.58
C LEU A 199 -25.64 -6.81 -29.02
N SER A 200 -25.23 -6.95 -30.28
CA SER A 200 -24.64 -8.19 -30.81
C SER A 200 -23.34 -8.55 -30.07
N ARG A 201 -22.45 -7.58 -29.85
CA ARG A 201 -21.21 -7.79 -29.07
C ARG A 201 -21.48 -8.18 -27.62
N LEU A 202 -22.51 -7.62 -26.99
CA LEU A 202 -22.91 -8.00 -25.64
C LEU A 202 -23.50 -9.42 -25.62
N LYS A 203 -24.33 -9.75 -26.62
CA LYS A 203 -24.92 -11.08 -26.77
C LYS A 203 -23.88 -12.18 -26.86
N GLU A 204 -22.76 -11.96 -27.55
CA GLU A 204 -21.65 -12.94 -27.59
C GLU A 204 -21.17 -13.33 -26.18
N ILE A 205 -21.04 -12.36 -25.28
CA ILE A 205 -20.62 -12.59 -23.89
C ILE A 205 -21.73 -13.27 -23.08
N VAL A 206 -22.98 -12.86 -23.27
CA VAL A 206 -24.15 -13.49 -22.61
C VAL A 206 -24.28 -14.97 -23.00
N ASP A 207 -24.19 -15.28 -24.29
CA ASP A 207 -24.24 -16.66 -24.80
C ASP A 207 -23.05 -17.49 -24.30
N LEU A 208 -21.86 -16.89 -24.26
CA LEU A 208 -20.67 -17.56 -23.75
C LEU A 208 -20.84 -17.92 -22.27
N ALA A 209 -21.28 -16.97 -21.44
CA ALA A 209 -21.53 -17.19 -20.01
C ALA A 209 -22.55 -18.31 -19.79
N ALA A 210 -23.68 -18.26 -20.51
CA ALA A 210 -24.71 -19.29 -20.44
C ALA A 210 -24.19 -20.68 -20.83
N SER A 211 -23.33 -20.76 -21.85
CA SER A 211 -22.73 -22.03 -22.30
C SER A 211 -21.71 -22.65 -21.31
N HIS A 212 -21.38 -21.94 -20.23
CA HIS A 212 -20.37 -22.31 -19.23
C HIS A 212 -20.93 -22.42 -17.80
N HIS A 213 -22.26 -22.43 -17.63
CA HIS A 213 -22.92 -22.36 -16.31
C HIS A 213 -22.49 -21.13 -15.50
N VAL A 214 -22.25 -20.00 -16.18
CA VAL A 214 -21.98 -18.70 -15.59
C VAL A 214 -23.17 -17.77 -15.87
N ALA A 215 -23.83 -17.29 -14.82
CA ALA A 215 -24.90 -16.32 -14.95
C ALA A 215 -24.32 -14.94 -15.29
N PHE A 216 -24.72 -14.38 -16.43
CA PHE A 216 -24.43 -12.99 -16.77
C PHE A 216 -25.36 -12.06 -15.98
N VAL A 217 -24.79 -11.15 -15.20
CA VAL A 217 -25.52 -10.13 -14.43
C VAL A 217 -25.28 -8.78 -15.05
N TYR A 218 -26.36 -8.05 -15.35
CA TYR A 218 -26.27 -6.71 -15.89
C TYR A 218 -26.60 -5.65 -14.82
N ARG A 219 -25.62 -4.81 -14.48
CA ARG A 219 -25.80 -3.67 -13.58
C ARG A 219 -26.11 -2.39 -14.37
N ILE A 220 -27.07 -1.63 -13.88
CA ILE A 220 -27.42 -0.30 -14.38
C ILE A 220 -27.56 0.68 -13.22
N SER A 221 -26.95 1.87 -13.36
CA SER A 221 -27.01 2.97 -12.40
C SER A 221 -27.61 4.21 -13.06
N PRO A 222 -28.95 4.31 -13.08
CA PRO A 222 -29.63 5.35 -13.82
C PRO A 222 -29.47 6.74 -13.17
N GLU A 223 -29.00 6.87 -11.94
CA GLU A 223 -28.60 8.16 -11.37
C GLU A 223 -27.31 8.74 -11.98
N ALA A 224 -26.56 7.94 -12.75
CA ALA A 224 -25.35 8.35 -13.46
C ALA A 224 -24.32 9.06 -12.54
N PRO A 225 -23.67 8.33 -11.61
CA PRO A 225 -22.78 8.92 -10.60
C PRO A 225 -21.64 9.77 -11.20
N LEU A 226 -21.12 9.37 -12.37
CA LEU A 226 -20.08 10.11 -13.11
C LEU A 226 -20.59 11.29 -13.96
N ALA A 227 -21.91 11.49 -14.05
CA ALA A 227 -22.53 12.60 -14.77
C ALA A 227 -23.74 13.19 -14.02
N PRO A 228 -23.53 13.83 -12.85
CA PRO A 228 -24.62 14.43 -12.07
C PRO A 228 -25.40 15.44 -12.91
N GLY A 229 -26.70 15.18 -13.12
CA GLY A 229 -27.59 15.96 -14.00
C GLY A 229 -27.99 15.28 -15.30
N GLN A 230 -27.37 14.16 -15.67
CA GLN A 230 -27.86 13.23 -16.71
C GLN A 230 -28.53 11.99 -16.11
N GLY A 231 -28.66 11.96 -14.78
CA GLY A 231 -29.36 10.92 -14.05
C GLY A 231 -30.87 10.92 -14.29
N ILE A 232 -31.50 9.84 -13.87
CA ILE A 232 -32.94 9.66 -13.92
C ILE A 232 -33.69 10.73 -13.14
N CYS A 233 -34.77 11.23 -13.75
CA CYS A 233 -35.82 11.93 -13.00
C CYS A 233 -36.80 10.87 -12.48
N HIS A 234 -36.69 10.53 -11.19
CA HIS A 234 -37.37 9.41 -10.56
C HIS A 234 -38.89 9.45 -10.71
N VAL A 235 -39.50 10.63 -10.71
CA VAL A 235 -40.96 10.81 -10.88
C VAL A 235 -41.44 10.79 -12.33
N ARG A 236 -40.53 10.94 -13.30
CA ARG A 236 -40.92 11.14 -14.71
C ARG A 236 -41.19 9.80 -15.41
N ASP A 237 -42.44 9.61 -15.84
CA ASP A 237 -42.85 8.36 -16.53
C ASP A 237 -42.05 8.08 -17.81
N ALA A 238 -41.68 9.11 -18.57
CA ALA A 238 -40.86 8.94 -19.77
C ALA A 238 -39.50 8.29 -19.48
N ASP A 239 -38.88 8.65 -18.35
CA ASP A 239 -37.59 8.15 -17.91
C ASP A 239 -37.70 6.71 -17.38
N ARG A 240 -38.77 6.44 -16.61
CA ARG A 240 -39.16 5.08 -16.18
C ARG A 240 -39.37 4.13 -17.35
N VAL A 241 -40.07 4.57 -18.40
CA VAL A 241 -40.32 3.77 -19.62
C VAL A 241 -39.02 3.46 -20.36
N LYS A 242 -38.09 4.42 -20.45
CA LYS A 242 -36.77 4.19 -21.07
C LYS A 242 -35.98 3.11 -20.32
N LEU A 243 -35.95 3.17 -18.98
CA LEU A 243 -35.29 2.17 -18.15
C LEU A 243 -35.88 0.76 -18.41
N LEU A 244 -37.20 0.62 -18.38
CA LEU A 244 -37.86 -0.66 -18.64
C LEU A 244 -37.60 -1.18 -20.06
N ALA A 245 -37.59 -0.28 -21.07
CA ALA A 245 -37.27 -0.64 -22.45
C ALA A 245 -35.83 -1.16 -22.60
N ARG A 246 -34.86 -0.58 -21.88
CA ARG A 246 -33.47 -1.06 -21.84
C ARG A 246 -33.39 -2.47 -21.26
N LEU A 247 -34.06 -2.73 -20.13
CA LEU A 247 -34.08 -4.06 -19.51
C LEU A 247 -34.74 -5.10 -20.42
N ALA A 248 -35.83 -4.73 -21.10
CA ALA A 248 -36.50 -5.58 -22.08
C ALA A 248 -35.60 -5.92 -23.27
N GLN A 249 -34.83 -4.96 -23.80
CA GLN A 249 -33.87 -5.24 -24.87
C GLN A 249 -32.81 -6.26 -24.45
N LEU A 250 -32.32 -6.16 -23.21
CA LEU A 250 -31.34 -7.09 -22.66
C LEU A 250 -31.93 -8.49 -22.40
N TRP A 251 -33.22 -8.56 -22.07
CA TRP A 251 -33.93 -9.83 -21.92
C TRP A 251 -33.95 -10.62 -23.24
N GLU A 252 -34.18 -9.94 -24.37
CA GLU A 252 -34.22 -10.57 -25.70
C GLU A 252 -32.89 -11.24 -26.09
N ILE A 253 -31.76 -10.76 -25.57
CA ILE A 253 -30.45 -11.39 -25.84
C ILE A 253 -30.04 -12.44 -24.81
N GLY A 254 -30.88 -12.72 -23.81
CA GLY A 254 -30.65 -13.80 -22.84
C GLY A 254 -30.24 -13.35 -21.43
N VAL A 255 -30.18 -12.05 -21.13
CA VAL A 255 -29.91 -11.59 -19.75
C VAL A 255 -31.08 -11.98 -18.85
N ARG A 256 -30.78 -12.57 -17.68
CA ARG A 256 -31.80 -13.01 -16.70
C ARG A 256 -31.57 -12.46 -15.29
N SER A 257 -30.41 -11.87 -15.02
CA SER A 257 -30.06 -11.31 -13.72
C SER A 257 -29.72 -9.84 -13.86
N TYR A 258 -30.35 -9.01 -13.03
CA TYR A 258 -30.26 -7.55 -13.12
C TYR A 258 -29.91 -6.95 -11.77
N VAL A 259 -29.07 -5.92 -11.81
CA VAL A 259 -28.69 -5.11 -10.64
C VAL A 259 -29.07 -3.67 -10.92
N LEU A 260 -29.88 -3.09 -10.04
CA LEU A 260 -30.20 -1.66 -10.07
C LEU A 260 -29.44 -0.94 -8.97
N ALA A 261 -28.46 -0.13 -9.35
CA ALA A 261 -27.47 0.38 -8.43
C ALA A 261 -27.58 1.90 -8.22
N TRP A 262 -27.42 2.32 -6.97
CA TRP A 262 -27.56 3.69 -6.47
C TRP A 262 -26.28 4.16 -5.75
N ASP A 263 -25.17 3.48 -6.01
CA ASP A 263 -23.84 3.70 -5.48
C ASP A 263 -23.19 4.99 -6.02
N ASP A 264 -22.38 5.64 -5.18
CA ASP A 264 -21.50 6.77 -5.50
C ASP A 264 -22.20 8.02 -6.07
N VAL A 265 -23.43 8.26 -5.61
CA VAL A 265 -24.26 9.41 -6.01
C VAL A 265 -24.19 10.56 -4.99
N SER A 266 -24.26 11.80 -5.49
CA SER A 266 -24.07 13.02 -4.68
C SER A 266 -25.22 13.40 -3.75
N GLY A 267 -26.25 12.54 -3.62
CA GLY A 267 -27.46 12.79 -2.84
C GLY A 267 -28.41 13.87 -3.38
N ASN A 268 -28.04 14.54 -4.48
CA ASN A 268 -28.88 15.53 -5.17
C ASN A 268 -29.71 14.88 -6.26
N PHE A 269 -30.96 15.34 -6.42
CA PHE A 269 -31.79 14.93 -7.54
C PHE A 269 -31.31 15.51 -8.87
N ALA A 270 -31.38 14.69 -9.93
CA ALA A 270 -31.01 15.10 -11.29
C ALA A 270 -32.00 16.12 -11.89
N CYS A 271 -33.26 16.14 -11.41
CA CYS A 271 -34.31 17.03 -11.93
C CYS A 271 -35.03 17.79 -10.80
N PRO A 272 -35.54 19.02 -11.08
CA PRO A 272 -36.38 19.76 -10.14
C PRO A 272 -37.65 19.03 -9.71
N GLU A 273 -38.26 18.23 -10.58
CA GLU A 273 -39.52 17.53 -10.31
C GLU A 273 -39.40 16.52 -9.16
N ASP A 274 -38.27 15.81 -9.06
CA ASP A 274 -37.99 14.92 -7.93
C ASP A 274 -37.85 15.70 -6.62
N ARG A 275 -37.15 16.84 -6.68
CA ARG A 275 -37.05 17.72 -5.51
C ARG A 275 -38.44 18.16 -5.08
N ASP A 276 -39.27 18.65 -5.99
CA ASP A 276 -40.59 19.15 -5.65
C ASP A 276 -41.53 18.02 -5.15
N ALA A 277 -41.35 16.78 -5.61
CA ALA A 277 -42.16 15.63 -5.21
C ALA A 277 -41.74 14.97 -3.89
N TYR A 278 -40.44 14.92 -3.59
CA TYR A 278 -39.91 14.19 -2.42
C TYR A 278 -39.41 15.13 -1.29
N GLN A 279 -39.19 16.42 -1.57
CA GLN A 279 -38.76 17.39 -0.55
C GLN A 279 -39.72 17.43 0.65
N GLY A 280 -39.15 17.43 1.85
CA GLY A 280 -39.90 17.57 3.12
C GLY A 280 -40.36 16.25 3.74
N GLY A 281 -40.22 15.12 3.04
CA GLY A 281 -40.39 13.78 3.63
C GLY A 281 -39.11 13.25 4.30
N PRO A 282 -39.19 12.20 5.13
CA PRO A 282 -38.02 11.54 5.69
C PRO A 282 -37.20 10.89 4.58
N SER A 283 -35.90 11.20 4.53
CA SER A 283 -34.92 10.68 3.55
C SER A 283 -35.44 10.68 2.10
N PRO A 284 -35.63 11.85 1.46
CA PRO A 284 -36.22 11.99 0.12
C PRO A 284 -35.56 11.11 -0.95
N LEU A 285 -34.23 11.01 -0.93
CA LEU A 285 -33.46 10.20 -1.88
C LEU A 285 -33.81 8.72 -1.78
N ALA A 286 -33.85 8.16 -0.56
CA ALA A 286 -34.22 6.77 -0.33
C ALA A 286 -35.62 6.46 -0.88
N ALA A 287 -36.57 7.38 -0.68
CA ALA A 287 -37.94 7.21 -1.19
C ALA A 287 -38.02 7.24 -2.72
N ALA A 288 -37.24 8.11 -3.36
CA ALA A 288 -37.17 8.20 -4.82
C ALA A 288 -36.58 6.93 -5.45
N GLN A 289 -35.43 6.48 -4.94
CA GLN A 289 -34.73 5.29 -5.40
C GLN A 289 -35.55 4.01 -5.13
N ALA A 290 -36.20 3.90 -3.97
CA ALA A 290 -37.10 2.79 -3.67
C ALA A 290 -38.29 2.74 -4.64
N GLY A 291 -38.83 3.89 -5.04
CA GLY A 291 -39.91 3.97 -6.02
C GLY A 291 -39.52 3.39 -7.39
N VAL A 292 -38.33 3.72 -7.90
CA VAL A 292 -37.83 3.16 -9.17
C VAL A 292 -37.44 1.68 -9.02
N THR A 293 -36.86 1.30 -7.89
CA THR A 293 -36.53 -0.12 -7.60
C THR A 293 -37.78 -0.99 -7.61
N ASN A 294 -38.84 -0.55 -6.92
CA ASN A 294 -40.12 -1.26 -6.89
C ASN A 294 -40.81 -1.28 -8.25
N LEU A 295 -40.67 -0.22 -9.06
CA LEU A 295 -41.14 -0.22 -10.44
C LEU A 295 -40.50 -1.35 -11.24
N VAL A 296 -39.16 -1.46 -11.22
CA VAL A 296 -38.46 -2.53 -11.95
C VAL A 296 -38.87 -3.91 -11.43
N GLN A 297 -39.00 -4.07 -10.11
CA GLN A 297 -39.45 -5.32 -9.52
C GLN A 297 -40.84 -5.75 -10.03
N HIS A 298 -41.84 -4.87 -9.96
CA HIS A 298 -43.23 -5.22 -10.29
C HIS A 298 -43.55 -5.18 -11.78
N GLU A 299 -43.05 -4.18 -12.50
CA GLU A 299 -43.39 -3.98 -13.92
C GLU A 299 -42.48 -4.78 -14.86
N PHE A 300 -41.31 -5.23 -14.39
CA PHE A 300 -40.39 -6.03 -15.19
C PHE A 300 -40.16 -7.42 -14.60
N ILE A 301 -39.54 -7.57 -13.44
CA ILE A 301 -39.08 -8.88 -12.94
C ILE A 301 -40.25 -9.84 -12.73
N GLU A 302 -41.33 -9.43 -12.06
CA GLU A 302 -42.52 -10.27 -11.83
C GLU A 302 -43.27 -10.64 -13.12
N ARG A 303 -43.08 -9.88 -14.20
CA ARG A 303 -43.71 -10.13 -15.51
C ARG A 303 -42.88 -11.00 -16.44
N HIS A 304 -41.66 -11.35 -16.07
CA HIS A 304 -40.76 -12.18 -16.87
C HIS A 304 -40.43 -13.48 -16.14
N PRO A 305 -41.29 -14.52 -16.23
CA PRO A 305 -41.00 -15.83 -15.63
C PRO A 305 -39.63 -16.36 -16.07
N GLY A 306 -38.77 -16.68 -15.10
CA GLY A 306 -37.39 -17.09 -15.33
C GLY A 306 -36.35 -15.98 -15.13
N ALA A 307 -36.76 -14.75 -14.82
CA ALA A 307 -35.87 -13.74 -14.26
C ALA A 307 -35.38 -14.16 -12.87
N ALA A 308 -34.10 -13.90 -12.56
CA ALA A 308 -33.61 -13.94 -11.19
C ALA A 308 -34.24 -12.79 -10.39
N ARG A 309 -34.20 -12.90 -9.05
CA ARG A 309 -34.61 -11.80 -8.17
C ARG A 309 -33.77 -10.56 -8.47
N LEU A 310 -34.40 -9.39 -8.41
CA LEU A 310 -33.69 -8.13 -8.52
C LEU A 310 -32.74 -8.00 -7.34
N VAL A 311 -31.53 -7.55 -7.61
CA VAL A 311 -30.60 -7.11 -6.58
C VAL A 311 -30.41 -5.61 -6.73
N THR A 312 -30.36 -4.87 -5.61
CA THR A 312 -30.08 -3.44 -5.62
C THR A 312 -28.81 -3.11 -4.85
N VAL A 313 -28.13 -2.02 -5.23
CA VAL A 313 -27.02 -1.46 -4.44
C VAL A 313 -27.54 -0.15 -3.87
N PRO A 314 -27.79 -0.04 -2.55
CA PRO A 314 -28.23 1.22 -1.96
C PRO A 314 -27.11 2.27 -2.01
N THR A 315 -27.42 3.55 -1.87
CA THR A 315 -26.40 4.62 -1.81
C THR A 315 -25.47 4.43 -0.61
N GLU A 316 -26.02 4.03 0.53
CA GLU A 316 -25.24 3.64 1.70
C GLU A 316 -25.06 2.11 1.74
N TYR A 317 -24.21 1.59 0.86
CA TYR A 317 -23.96 0.16 0.65
C TYR A 317 -22.95 -0.48 1.62
N TRP A 318 -22.45 0.25 2.61
CA TRP A 318 -21.44 -0.21 3.56
C TRP A 318 -21.78 0.14 5.01
N GLY A 319 -21.07 -0.47 5.96
CA GLY A 319 -21.18 -0.20 7.39
C GLY A 319 -22.39 -0.83 8.06
N MET A 320 -22.35 -0.93 9.40
CA MET A 320 -23.33 -1.66 10.21
C MET A 320 -24.22 -0.75 11.07
N THR A 321 -24.14 0.56 10.84
CA THR A 321 -24.98 1.54 11.55
C THR A 321 -26.22 1.86 10.74
N SER A 322 -27.38 1.84 11.40
CA SER A 322 -28.65 2.31 10.82
C SER A 322 -28.64 3.83 10.68
N THR A 323 -29.01 4.33 9.50
CA THR A 323 -29.14 5.76 9.21
C THR A 323 -30.57 6.07 8.75
N PRO A 324 -31.00 7.34 8.75
CA PRO A 324 -32.30 7.71 8.19
C PRO A 324 -32.48 7.25 6.75
N TYR A 325 -31.43 7.22 5.94
CA TYR A 325 -31.49 6.71 4.57
C TYR A 325 -31.74 5.20 4.58
N LYS A 326 -30.91 4.42 5.29
CA LYS A 326 -31.01 2.95 5.30
C LYS A 326 -32.35 2.47 5.84
N SER A 327 -32.80 3.01 6.98
CA SER A 327 -34.10 2.66 7.57
C SER A 327 -35.24 2.96 6.60
N ARG A 328 -35.19 4.11 5.91
CA ARG A 328 -36.25 4.49 4.96
C ARG A 328 -36.23 3.65 3.69
N PHE A 329 -35.04 3.29 3.19
CA PHE A 329 -34.89 2.44 2.03
C PHE A 329 -35.38 1.02 2.32
N ASP A 330 -34.97 0.41 3.45
CA ASP A 330 -35.48 -0.88 3.95
C ASP A 330 -37.00 -0.88 4.16
N GLU A 331 -37.56 0.23 4.67
CA GLU A 331 -39.01 0.39 4.84
C GLU A 331 -39.76 0.38 3.50
N LEU A 332 -39.18 0.92 2.43
CA LEU A 332 -39.91 1.17 1.19
C LEU A 332 -39.65 0.16 0.08
N VAL A 333 -38.47 -0.43 0.01
CA VAL A 333 -38.15 -1.40 -1.05
C VAL A 333 -38.93 -2.70 -0.82
N SER A 334 -39.38 -3.30 -1.91
CA SER A 334 -40.07 -4.59 -1.91
C SER A 334 -39.19 -5.67 -1.27
N THR A 335 -39.77 -6.52 -0.41
CA THR A 335 -39.06 -7.65 0.22
C THR A 335 -38.64 -8.73 -0.78
N GLU A 336 -39.12 -8.64 -2.02
CA GLU A 336 -38.70 -9.50 -3.12
C GLU A 336 -37.37 -9.07 -3.77
N VAL A 337 -36.81 -7.94 -3.34
CA VAL A 337 -35.51 -7.42 -3.79
C VAL A 337 -34.44 -7.76 -2.76
N ASP A 338 -33.30 -8.27 -3.23
CA ASP A 338 -32.11 -8.51 -2.41
C ASP A 338 -31.14 -7.31 -2.51
N LEU A 339 -30.18 -7.19 -1.61
CA LEU A 339 -29.27 -6.03 -1.57
C LEU A 339 -27.80 -6.38 -1.42
N TYR A 340 -26.95 -5.61 -2.11
CA TYR A 340 -25.50 -5.69 -1.94
C TYR A 340 -25.04 -4.91 -0.71
N TRP A 341 -24.03 -5.46 -0.04
CA TRP A 341 -23.32 -4.84 1.08
C TRP A 341 -21.81 -5.12 0.97
N THR A 342 -20.96 -4.12 1.20
CA THR A 342 -19.50 -4.26 1.02
C THR A 342 -18.70 -4.60 2.28
N GLY A 343 -19.39 -4.77 3.41
CA GLY A 343 -18.75 -4.97 4.70
C GLY A 343 -18.80 -3.74 5.60
N PRO A 344 -18.02 -3.74 6.71
CA PRO A 344 -17.88 -2.59 7.60
C PRO A 344 -17.43 -1.30 6.89
N GLU A 345 -16.74 -1.42 5.75
CA GLU A 345 -16.18 -0.32 4.97
C GLU A 345 -16.48 -0.50 3.48
N VAL A 346 -16.13 0.51 2.66
CA VAL A 346 -16.18 0.37 1.19
C VAL A 346 -15.19 -0.70 0.74
N VAL A 347 -13.94 -0.62 1.19
CA VAL A 347 -12.90 -1.63 0.97
C VAL A 347 -12.58 -2.26 2.32
N SER A 348 -13.33 -3.28 2.71
CA SER A 348 -13.24 -3.87 4.05
C SER A 348 -11.95 -4.70 4.26
N PRO A 349 -11.07 -4.33 5.21
CA PRO A 349 -9.90 -5.14 5.57
C PRO A 349 -10.27 -6.52 6.13
N SER A 350 -11.44 -6.60 6.79
CA SER A 350 -12.02 -7.81 7.37
C SER A 350 -13.55 -7.78 7.24
N ILE A 351 -14.16 -8.96 7.09
CA ILE A 351 -15.62 -9.14 7.18
C ILE A 351 -15.88 -10.38 8.05
N THR A 352 -16.45 -10.15 9.23
CA THR A 352 -16.74 -11.20 10.21
C THR A 352 -18.21 -11.61 10.21
N GLU A 353 -18.52 -12.75 10.85
CA GLU A 353 -19.90 -13.16 11.08
C GLU A 353 -20.67 -12.16 11.96
N ASP A 354 -20.00 -11.49 12.91
CA ASP A 354 -20.60 -10.45 13.75
C ASP A 354 -20.95 -9.20 12.93
N ASP A 355 -20.08 -8.78 12.02
CA ASP A 355 -20.35 -7.67 11.11
C ASP A 355 -21.57 -7.97 10.24
N LEU A 356 -21.66 -9.20 9.71
CA LEU A 356 -22.80 -9.65 8.92
C LEU A 356 -24.09 -9.67 9.75
N ARG A 357 -24.05 -10.15 11.00
CA ARG A 357 -25.20 -10.09 11.92
C ARG A 357 -25.66 -8.65 12.13
N ALA A 358 -24.73 -7.73 12.42
CA ALA A 358 -25.05 -6.32 12.61
C ALA A 358 -25.59 -5.65 11.33
N ALA A 359 -25.07 -6.01 10.15
CA ALA A 359 -25.60 -5.53 8.87
C ALA A 359 -27.03 -6.03 8.60
N ARG A 360 -27.36 -7.26 9.01
CA ARG A 360 -28.73 -7.79 8.93
C ARG A 360 -29.69 -7.10 9.88
N ASP A 361 -29.23 -6.61 11.02
CA ASP A 361 -30.04 -5.79 11.92
C ASP A 361 -30.37 -4.41 11.31
N VAL A 362 -29.52 -3.91 10.40
CA VAL A 362 -29.78 -2.68 9.63
C VAL A 362 -30.74 -2.93 8.46
N TRP A 363 -30.68 -4.11 7.84
CA TRP A 363 -31.48 -4.50 6.68
C TRP A 363 -32.39 -5.72 6.96
N PRO A 364 -33.25 -5.68 7.99
CA PRO A 364 -33.94 -6.87 8.50
C PRO A 364 -34.95 -7.47 7.51
N ARG A 365 -35.35 -6.72 6.48
CA ARG A 365 -36.36 -7.14 5.50
C ARG A 365 -35.79 -7.76 4.23
N HIS A 366 -34.48 -7.69 4.05
CA HIS A 366 -33.84 -8.10 2.81
C HIS A 366 -32.74 -9.12 3.05
N ARG A 367 -32.43 -9.88 1.99
CA ARG A 367 -31.29 -10.80 2.00
C ARG A 367 -30.06 -10.06 1.49
N ILE A 368 -28.93 -10.30 2.13
CA ILE A 368 -27.66 -9.65 1.81
C ILE A 368 -26.89 -10.48 0.80
N MET A 369 -26.32 -9.82 -0.21
CA MET A 369 -25.28 -10.31 -1.10
C MET A 369 -23.99 -9.56 -0.78
N ILE A 370 -22.87 -10.25 -0.61
CA ILE A 370 -21.60 -9.58 -0.32
C ILE A 370 -20.98 -9.06 -1.62
N TRP A 371 -20.64 -7.77 -1.64
CA TRP A 371 -19.80 -7.14 -2.65
C TRP A 371 -18.41 -6.94 -2.05
N ASP A 372 -17.48 -7.84 -2.34
CA ASP A 372 -16.13 -7.76 -1.77
C ASP A 372 -15.23 -6.91 -2.68
N ASN A 373 -14.85 -5.70 -2.23
CA ASN A 373 -13.95 -4.81 -2.95
C ASN A 373 -12.47 -5.23 -2.81
N TYR A 374 -12.18 -6.46 -3.21
CA TYR A 374 -10.82 -6.98 -3.38
C TYR A 374 -10.82 -7.93 -4.59
N PRO A 375 -9.85 -7.86 -5.51
CA PRO A 375 -8.61 -7.05 -5.50
C PRO A 375 -8.70 -5.64 -6.10
N VAL A 376 -9.89 -5.07 -6.34
CA VAL A 376 -10.04 -3.77 -7.02
C VAL A 376 -9.03 -2.71 -6.54
N ASN A 377 -8.47 -1.99 -7.50
CA ASN A 377 -7.38 -1.02 -7.28
C ASN A 377 -7.66 0.34 -7.93
N ASP A 378 -8.92 0.69 -8.22
CA ASP A 378 -9.27 1.98 -8.82
C ASP A 378 -8.92 3.19 -7.94
N TYR A 379 -8.87 3.00 -6.62
CA TYR A 379 -8.35 3.98 -5.65
C TYR A 379 -6.82 4.05 -5.62
N SER A 380 -6.11 3.08 -6.18
CA SER A 380 -4.64 3.03 -6.27
C SER A 380 -4.18 2.36 -7.59
N PRO A 381 -4.53 2.93 -8.76
CA PRO A 381 -4.40 2.24 -10.05
C PRO A 381 -2.94 2.06 -10.49
N ASN A 382 -2.00 2.68 -9.78
CA ASN A 382 -0.57 2.46 -9.96
C ASN A 382 -0.05 1.18 -9.29
N ARG A 383 -0.85 0.45 -8.50
CA ARG A 383 -0.44 -0.78 -7.80
C ARG A 383 -1.25 -1.99 -8.27
N LEU A 384 -0.62 -3.16 -8.31
CA LEU A 384 -1.33 -4.43 -8.40
C LEU A 384 -1.49 -5.01 -6.98
N LEU A 385 -2.67 -5.60 -6.72
CA LEU A 385 -3.03 -6.22 -5.44
C LEU A 385 -3.20 -7.73 -5.66
N LEU A 386 -2.09 -8.48 -5.60
CA LEU A 386 -2.02 -9.88 -6.03
C LEU A 386 -1.98 -10.90 -4.88
N GLY A 387 -2.21 -10.46 -3.64
CA GLY A 387 -2.28 -11.34 -2.47
C GLY A 387 -3.49 -12.29 -2.48
N PRO A 388 -3.54 -13.26 -1.55
CA PRO A 388 -4.74 -14.06 -1.33
C PRO A 388 -5.87 -13.27 -0.66
N LEU A 389 -7.08 -13.80 -0.78
CA LEU A 389 -8.18 -13.42 0.11
C LEU A 389 -7.84 -13.83 1.56
N VAL A 390 -7.90 -12.90 2.50
CA VAL A 390 -7.70 -13.13 3.94
C VAL A 390 -8.78 -12.39 4.73
N ASN A 391 -8.94 -12.68 6.03
CA ASN A 391 -9.86 -11.97 6.94
C ASN A 391 -11.36 -12.01 6.53
N ARG A 392 -11.82 -13.10 5.93
CA ARG A 392 -13.25 -13.39 5.71
C ARG A 392 -13.62 -14.61 6.53
N ASP A 393 -14.59 -14.46 7.44
CA ASP A 393 -15.02 -15.57 8.29
C ASP A 393 -15.73 -16.67 7.50
N ALA A 394 -15.39 -17.92 7.82
CA ALA A 394 -15.87 -19.07 7.06
C ALA A 394 -17.39 -19.34 7.19
N GLY A 395 -18.02 -18.91 8.29
CA GLY A 395 -19.42 -19.23 8.62
C GLY A 395 -20.47 -18.35 7.94
N MET A 396 -20.10 -17.42 7.05
CA MET A 396 -21.05 -16.48 6.46
C MET A 396 -21.94 -17.07 5.35
N ALA A 397 -21.52 -18.16 4.72
CA ALA A 397 -22.11 -18.65 3.46
C ALA A 397 -23.61 -19.00 3.57
N ASP A 398 -24.05 -19.51 4.71
CA ASP A 398 -25.45 -19.90 4.96
C ASP A 398 -26.38 -18.69 5.20
N ASP A 399 -25.82 -17.54 5.56
CA ASP A 399 -26.58 -16.34 5.96
C ASP A 399 -26.68 -15.27 4.86
N VAL A 400 -26.08 -15.50 3.69
CA VAL A 400 -26.10 -14.58 2.54
C VAL A 400 -26.61 -15.24 1.26
N VAL A 401 -27.05 -14.40 0.32
CA VAL A 401 -27.42 -14.82 -1.04
C VAL A 401 -26.21 -15.41 -1.78
N GLY A 402 -25.04 -14.83 -1.53
CA GLY A 402 -23.75 -15.17 -2.15
C GLY A 402 -22.71 -14.08 -1.91
N ILE A 403 -21.59 -14.20 -2.61
CA ILE A 403 -20.47 -13.25 -2.57
C ILE A 403 -19.95 -13.03 -4.00
N SER A 404 -19.63 -11.79 -4.37
CA SER A 404 -18.87 -11.54 -5.59
C SER A 404 -17.76 -10.52 -5.37
N PHE A 405 -16.70 -10.65 -6.17
CA PHE A 405 -15.41 -10.02 -5.93
C PHE A 405 -15.13 -8.96 -7.01
N ASN A 406 -14.84 -7.73 -6.60
CA ASN A 406 -14.55 -6.63 -7.52
C ASN A 406 -13.08 -6.66 -7.94
N GLU A 407 -12.85 -6.72 -9.25
CA GLU A 407 -11.57 -7.10 -9.84
C GLU A 407 -10.66 -5.90 -10.16
N LEU A 408 -9.40 -6.15 -10.53
CA LEU A 408 -8.46 -5.10 -10.91
C LEU A 408 -8.91 -4.33 -12.16
N VAL A 409 -8.70 -3.01 -12.13
CA VAL A 409 -8.91 -2.12 -13.27
C VAL A 409 -7.98 -2.52 -14.41
N GLN A 410 -8.51 -2.66 -15.63
CA GLN A 410 -7.77 -2.98 -16.87
C GLN A 410 -6.94 -4.28 -16.91
N HIS A 411 -6.84 -5.05 -15.82
CA HIS A 411 -5.87 -6.14 -15.71
C HIS A 411 -6.54 -7.49 -15.39
N GLN A 412 -7.46 -7.92 -16.25
CA GLN A 412 -8.26 -9.14 -16.04
C GLN A 412 -7.43 -10.40 -15.81
N GLU A 413 -6.33 -10.61 -16.52
CA GLU A 413 -5.49 -11.81 -16.34
C GLU A 413 -4.74 -11.75 -15.01
N ALA A 414 -4.32 -10.54 -14.58
CA ALA A 414 -3.68 -10.37 -13.27
C ALA A 414 -4.67 -10.62 -12.12
N SER A 415 -5.95 -10.24 -12.30
CA SER A 415 -7.04 -10.50 -11.34
C SER A 415 -7.25 -11.99 -11.06
N GLN A 416 -6.87 -12.88 -11.97
CA GLN A 416 -7.02 -14.33 -11.78
C GLN A 416 -6.20 -14.88 -10.60
N ILE A 417 -5.12 -14.20 -10.20
CA ILE A 417 -4.27 -14.60 -9.07
C ILE A 417 -5.06 -14.54 -7.73
N PRO A 418 -5.58 -13.38 -7.30
CA PRO A 418 -6.45 -13.32 -6.12
C PRO A 418 -7.76 -14.09 -6.35
N LEU A 419 -8.35 -14.03 -7.55
CA LEU A 419 -9.63 -14.70 -7.85
C LEU A 419 -9.59 -16.22 -7.72
N GLY A 420 -8.46 -16.85 -8.04
CA GLY A 420 -8.28 -18.29 -7.79
C GLY A 420 -8.42 -18.65 -6.31
N THR A 421 -7.94 -17.77 -5.42
CA THR A 421 -8.09 -17.96 -3.95
C THR A 421 -9.51 -17.69 -3.48
N GLN A 422 -10.17 -16.69 -4.08
CA GLN A 422 -11.56 -16.35 -3.83
C GLN A 422 -12.50 -17.47 -4.29
N ALA A 423 -12.17 -18.19 -5.37
CA ALA A 423 -12.93 -19.36 -5.83
C ALA A 423 -12.87 -20.51 -4.83
N ASP A 424 -11.67 -20.79 -4.29
CA ASP A 424 -11.47 -21.83 -3.27
C ASP A 424 -12.23 -21.48 -1.98
N TYR A 425 -12.14 -20.22 -1.52
CA TYR A 425 -12.91 -19.72 -0.37
C TYR A 425 -14.43 -19.81 -0.62
N ALA A 426 -14.92 -19.33 -1.76
CA ALA A 426 -16.36 -19.34 -2.03
C ALA A 426 -16.93 -20.75 -2.22
N TRP A 427 -16.10 -21.71 -2.68
CA TRP A 427 -16.50 -23.11 -2.79
C TRP A 427 -16.44 -23.85 -1.44
N ASN A 428 -15.40 -23.66 -0.63
CA ASN A 428 -15.22 -24.38 0.63
C ASN A 428 -14.60 -23.49 1.73
N PRO A 429 -15.39 -22.55 2.28
CA PRO A 429 -14.87 -21.53 3.20
C PRO A 429 -14.30 -22.16 4.48
N GLY A 430 -14.91 -23.24 4.98
CA GLY A 430 -14.48 -23.93 6.21
C GLY A 430 -13.14 -24.66 6.11
N ALA A 431 -12.66 -24.97 4.90
CA ALA A 431 -11.37 -25.62 4.67
C ALA A 431 -10.35 -24.73 3.93
N TYR A 432 -10.73 -23.48 3.66
CA TYR A 432 -9.90 -22.52 2.95
C TYR A 432 -8.62 -22.20 3.72
N ASP A 433 -7.50 -22.12 2.99
CA ASP A 433 -6.20 -21.73 3.53
C ASP A 433 -5.56 -20.78 2.51
N ALA A 434 -5.37 -19.52 2.91
CA ALA A 434 -4.98 -18.44 2.02
C ALA A 434 -3.65 -18.71 1.31
N GLU A 435 -2.60 -19.08 2.04
CA GLU A 435 -1.26 -19.29 1.48
C GLU A 435 -1.19 -20.55 0.61
N ARG A 436 -1.87 -21.64 1.02
CA ARG A 436 -1.99 -22.86 0.21
C ARG A 436 -2.74 -22.56 -1.08
N SER A 437 -3.86 -21.84 -1.01
CA SER A 437 -4.68 -21.51 -2.16
C SER A 437 -3.91 -20.61 -3.14
N TRP A 438 -3.27 -19.56 -2.63
CA TRP A 438 -2.42 -18.66 -3.41
C TRP A 438 -1.28 -19.39 -4.12
N THR A 439 -0.57 -20.23 -3.38
CA THR A 439 0.51 -21.07 -3.92
C THR A 439 0.00 -21.96 -5.06
N ARG A 440 -1.18 -22.59 -4.90
CA ARG A 440 -1.77 -23.44 -5.95
C ARG A 440 -2.21 -22.65 -7.17
N THR A 441 -2.84 -21.50 -6.98
CA THR A 441 -3.22 -20.61 -8.08
C THR A 441 -2.00 -20.18 -8.89
N LEU A 442 -0.94 -19.74 -8.22
CA LEU A 442 0.32 -19.38 -8.89
C LEU A 442 0.98 -20.56 -9.62
N GLN A 443 0.91 -21.79 -9.08
CA GLN A 443 1.42 -22.98 -9.78
C GLN A 443 0.62 -23.27 -11.05
N ILE A 444 -0.70 -23.12 -10.99
CA ILE A 444 -1.57 -23.37 -12.15
C ILE A 444 -1.38 -22.30 -13.22
N LEU A 445 -1.32 -21.02 -12.83
CA LEU A 445 -1.17 -19.91 -13.77
C LEU A 445 0.26 -19.76 -14.29
N GLY A 446 1.25 -20.07 -13.47
CA GLY A 446 2.67 -19.93 -13.81
C GLY A 446 3.22 -21.12 -14.60
N GLY A 447 2.68 -22.33 -14.40
CA GLY A 447 3.22 -23.54 -15.02
C GLY A 447 4.71 -23.71 -14.71
N ASP A 448 5.54 -23.83 -15.74
CA ASP A 448 7.00 -23.91 -15.61
C ASP A 448 7.62 -22.63 -15.03
N ALA A 449 6.97 -21.47 -15.20
CA ALA A 449 7.40 -20.17 -14.68
C ALA A 449 6.87 -19.85 -13.26
N TYR A 450 6.44 -20.88 -12.50
CA TYR A 450 5.84 -20.71 -11.17
C TYR A 450 6.71 -19.89 -10.22
N GLU A 451 8.01 -20.18 -10.13
CA GLU A 451 8.90 -19.53 -9.17
C GLU A 451 9.09 -18.04 -9.50
N GLU A 452 9.19 -17.70 -10.79
CA GLU A 452 9.24 -16.34 -11.29
C GLU A 452 7.92 -15.60 -11.04
N LEU A 453 6.78 -16.21 -11.39
CA LEU A 453 5.47 -15.59 -11.19
C LEU A 453 5.19 -15.38 -9.70
N ARG A 454 5.58 -16.33 -8.84
CA ARG A 454 5.50 -16.19 -7.39
C ARG A 454 6.35 -15.01 -6.91
N LEU A 455 7.60 -14.90 -7.36
CA LEU A 455 8.46 -13.79 -6.97
C LEU A 455 7.88 -12.44 -7.41
N PHE A 456 7.29 -12.37 -8.61
CA PHE A 456 6.57 -11.18 -9.07
C PHE A 456 5.37 -10.85 -8.17
N ALA A 457 4.53 -11.84 -7.86
CA ALA A 457 3.34 -11.68 -7.05
C ALA A 457 3.69 -11.31 -5.58
N GLU A 458 4.76 -11.86 -5.00
CA GLU A 458 5.25 -11.49 -3.67
C GLU A 458 5.65 -10.01 -3.56
N ASN A 459 6.17 -9.41 -4.63
CA ASN A 459 6.49 -7.98 -4.67
C ASN A 459 5.23 -7.13 -4.94
N ASN A 460 4.09 -7.71 -5.28
CA ASN A 460 2.80 -7.03 -5.51
C ASN A 460 1.70 -7.60 -4.60
N LYS A 461 2.07 -8.16 -3.44
CA LYS A 461 1.17 -8.88 -2.53
C LYS A 461 0.30 -7.94 -1.68
N ALA A 462 0.90 -6.87 -1.16
CA ALA A 462 0.31 -6.06 -0.11
C ALA A 462 -0.96 -5.31 -0.57
N SER A 463 -1.99 -5.27 0.26
CA SER A 463 -3.28 -4.63 -0.01
C SER A 463 -3.91 -4.07 1.26
N ALA A 464 -5.16 -3.59 1.17
CA ALA A 464 -5.96 -3.21 2.33
C ALA A 464 -6.28 -4.39 3.27
N LEU A 465 -6.09 -5.65 2.82
CA LEU A 465 -6.38 -6.84 3.63
C LEU A 465 -5.17 -7.28 4.45
N ASP A 466 -3.99 -7.10 3.88
CA ASP A 466 -2.71 -7.47 4.48
C ASP A 466 -1.65 -6.54 3.88
N ASN A 467 -1.12 -5.65 4.71
CA ASN A 467 -0.09 -4.70 4.30
C ASN A 467 1.32 -5.33 4.25
N THR A 468 1.46 -6.61 4.58
CA THR A 468 2.76 -7.27 4.65
C THR A 468 3.25 -7.76 3.28
N ALA A 469 4.49 -7.41 2.94
CA ALA A 469 5.19 -7.95 1.78
C ALA A 469 6.62 -8.38 2.14
N ARG A 470 6.97 -9.62 1.77
CA ARG A 470 8.33 -10.20 1.91
C ARG A 470 9.01 -9.95 3.27
N PRO A 471 8.39 -10.32 4.41
CA PRO A 471 8.91 -9.99 5.75
C PRO A 471 10.32 -10.56 6.02
N GLN A 472 10.67 -11.71 5.45
CA GLN A 472 12.02 -12.29 5.58
C GLN A 472 13.09 -11.46 4.85
N PHE A 473 12.73 -10.85 3.72
CA PHE A 473 13.62 -9.98 2.97
C PHE A 473 13.86 -8.66 3.72
N ALA A 474 12.82 -8.11 4.35
CA ALA A 474 12.93 -6.96 5.25
C ALA A 474 13.82 -7.24 6.45
N ALA A 475 13.64 -8.39 7.11
CA ALA A 475 14.48 -8.79 8.23
C ALA A 475 15.97 -8.94 7.83
N LEU A 476 16.27 -9.41 6.61
CA LEU A 476 17.63 -9.49 6.09
C LEU A 476 18.27 -8.11 5.92
N ILE A 477 17.55 -7.15 5.35
CA ILE A 477 18.04 -5.77 5.15
C ILE A 477 18.21 -5.07 6.49
N ASN A 478 17.22 -5.15 7.39
CA ASN A 478 17.28 -4.51 8.70
C ASN A 478 18.46 -5.03 9.53
N ARG A 479 18.72 -6.34 9.47
CA ARG A 479 19.90 -6.93 10.11
C ARG A 479 21.21 -6.45 9.48
N LEU A 480 21.29 -6.36 8.15
CA LEU A 480 22.47 -5.81 7.47
C LEU A 480 22.75 -4.38 7.93
N ILE A 481 21.73 -3.50 7.93
CA ILE A 481 21.87 -2.10 8.34
C ILE A 481 22.37 -2.03 9.79
N ALA A 482 21.73 -2.76 10.71
CA ALA A 482 22.11 -2.76 12.11
C ALA A 482 23.55 -3.27 12.34
N ASP A 483 23.96 -4.32 11.64
CA ASP A 483 25.31 -4.89 11.76
C ASP A 483 26.37 -3.98 11.13
N TYR A 484 26.06 -3.37 9.98
CA TYR A 484 26.95 -2.43 9.30
C TYR A 484 27.17 -1.18 10.16
N SER A 485 26.08 -0.58 10.66
CA SER A 485 26.11 0.61 11.54
C SER A 485 26.81 0.34 12.86
N ALA A 486 26.86 -0.90 13.33
CA ALA A 486 27.60 -1.27 14.54
C ALA A 486 29.07 -1.66 14.27
N GLY A 487 29.54 -1.53 13.03
CA GLY A 487 30.91 -1.93 12.66
C GLY A 487 31.15 -3.45 12.69
N ARG A 488 30.11 -4.28 12.68
CA ARG A 488 30.23 -5.75 12.67
C ARG A 488 30.60 -6.25 11.27
N ALA A 489 31.02 -7.51 11.19
CA ALA A 489 31.29 -8.18 9.91
C ALA A 489 29.97 -8.51 9.19
N VAL A 490 29.87 -8.15 7.91
CA VAL A 490 28.61 -8.22 7.13
C VAL A 490 28.72 -8.99 5.81
N GLY A 491 29.88 -9.57 5.50
CA GLY A 491 30.14 -10.18 4.19
C GLY A 491 29.11 -11.26 3.78
N ALA A 492 28.71 -12.11 4.72
CA ALA A 492 27.70 -13.15 4.47
C ALA A 492 26.30 -12.56 4.21
N GLN A 493 25.89 -11.52 4.96
CA GLN A 493 24.63 -10.81 4.74
C GLN A 493 24.63 -10.14 3.35
N LEU A 494 25.72 -9.48 2.97
CA LEU A 494 25.86 -8.84 1.65
C LEU A 494 25.76 -9.86 0.50
N ASP A 495 26.37 -11.04 0.65
CA ASP A 495 26.30 -12.10 -0.36
C ASP A 495 24.91 -12.72 -0.47
N GLN A 496 24.21 -12.90 0.65
CA GLN A 496 22.82 -13.37 0.64
C GLN A 496 21.89 -12.35 -0.01
N LEU A 497 22.05 -11.06 0.33
CA LEU A 497 21.23 -9.99 -0.20
C LEU A 497 21.44 -9.76 -1.70
N ASP A 498 22.70 -9.81 -2.18
CA ASP A 498 23.00 -9.71 -3.62
C ASP A 498 22.34 -10.84 -4.44
N ARG A 499 22.24 -12.07 -3.89
CA ARG A 499 21.53 -13.17 -4.57
C ARG A 499 20.04 -12.91 -4.69
N GLU A 500 19.39 -12.44 -3.62
CA GLU A 500 17.96 -12.12 -3.65
C GLU A 500 17.65 -10.95 -4.59
N LEU A 501 18.47 -9.89 -4.56
CA LEU A 501 18.30 -8.74 -5.44
C LEU A 501 18.59 -9.06 -6.91
N ARG A 502 19.52 -9.99 -7.18
CA ARG A 502 19.76 -10.50 -8.53
C ARG A 502 18.56 -11.23 -9.09
N ARG A 503 17.87 -12.04 -8.28
CA ARG A 503 16.61 -12.67 -8.71
C ARG A 503 15.58 -11.62 -9.12
N LEU A 504 15.48 -10.51 -8.39
CA LEU A 504 14.60 -9.39 -8.79
C LEU A 504 15.04 -8.74 -10.10
N GLU A 505 16.33 -8.44 -10.26
CA GLU A 505 16.89 -7.83 -11.47
C GLU A 505 16.67 -8.69 -12.73
N GLU A 506 16.85 -10.00 -12.61
CA GLU A 506 16.73 -10.96 -13.72
C GLU A 506 15.27 -11.38 -14.00
N LEU A 507 14.36 -11.16 -13.04
CA LEU A 507 12.95 -11.58 -13.09
C LEU A 507 12.22 -11.15 -14.38
N PRO A 508 12.33 -9.90 -14.89
CA PRO A 508 11.62 -9.50 -16.10
C PRO A 508 12.04 -10.31 -17.32
N THR A 509 13.31 -10.70 -17.40
CA THR A 509 13.83 -11.51 -18.51
C THR A 509 13.35 -12.95 -18.37
N MET A 510 13.45 -13.51 -17.17
CA MET A 510 13.10 -14.90 -16.90
C MET A 510 11.59 -15.15 -17.06
N LEU A 511 10.75 -14.27 -16.51
CA LEU A 511 9.30 -14.43 -16.57
C LEU A 511 8.78 -14.29 -18.00
N ARG A 512 9.27 -13.32 -18.77
CA ARG A 512 8.89 -13.15 -20.19
C ARG A 512 9.30 -14.33 -21.08
N ALA A 513 10.37 -15.04 -20.72
CA ALA A 513 10.86 -16.19 -21.47
C ALA A 513 10.09 -17.48 -21.18
N GLN A 514 9.56 -17.63 -19.96
CA GLN A 514 9.00 -18.90 -19.47
C GLN A 514 7.48 -18.91 -19.30
N LEU A 515 6.84 -17.75 -19.05
CA LEU A 515 5.40 -17.70 -18.79
C LEU A 515 4.59 -17.86 -20.08
N ASP A 516 3.85 -18.96 -20.19
CA ASP A 516 2.92 -19.23 -21.30
C ASP A 516 1.56 -18.53 -21.10
N ASN A 517 1.61 -17.22 -20.85
CA ASN A 517 0.43 -16.34 -20.82
C ASN A 517 0.82 -14.94 -21.33
N PRO A 518 0.76 -14.69 -22.65
CA PRO A 518 1.20 -13.42 -23.23
C PRO A 518 0.34 -12.23 -22.79
N ARG A 519 -0.94 -12.46 -22.45
CA ARG A 519 -1.85 -11.41 -21.99
C ARG A 519 -1.55 -10.97 -20.57
N LEU A 520 -1.26 -11.91 -19.68
CA LEU A 520 -0.78 -11.60 -18.35
C LEU A 520 0.53 -10.81 -18.42
N LEU A 521 1.49 -11.25 -19.26
CA LEU A 521 2.77 -10.53 -19.47
C LEU A 521 2.58 -9.09 -19.96
N GLU A 522 1.64 -8.88 -20.88
CA GLU A 522 1.29 -7.53 -21.36
C GLU A 522 0.74 -6.67 -20.22
N GLN A 523 -0.22 -7.18 -19.46
CA GLN A 523 -0.89 -6.44 -18.39
C GLN A 523 0.07 -6.08 -17.24
N ILE A 524 0.99 -6.97 -16.86
CA ILE A 524 1.91 -6.75 -15.72
C ILE A 524 3.21 -6.05 -16.10
N GLY A 525 3.50 -5.88 -17.40
CA GLY A 525 4.80 -5.45 -17.92
C GLY A 525 5.45 -4.26 -17.19
N PRO A 526 4.72 -3.14 -16.96
CA PRO A 526 5.28 -1.99 -16.26
C PRO A 526 5.68 -2.26 -14.80
N TRP A 527 4.90 -3.05 -14.07
CA TRP A 527 5.24 -3.47 -12.70
C TRP A 527 6.40 -4.46 -12.69
N LEU A 528 6.45 -5.36 -13.69
CA LEU A 528 7.54 -6.33 -13.83
C LEU A 528 8.87 -5.60 -14.04
N ASP A 529 8.93 -4.62 -14.94
CA ASP A 529 10.14 -3.81 -15.17
C ASP A 529 10.54 -2.99 -13.95
N ARG A 530 9.56 -2.52 -13.15
CA ARG A 530 9.84 -1.87 -11.88
C ARG A 530 10.51 -2.83 -10.90
N VAL A 531 10.03 -4.06 -10.74
CA VAL A 531 10.69 -5.07 -9.87
C VAL A 531 12.14 -5.29 -10.32
N GLY A 532 12.39 -5.39 -11.62
CA GLY A 532 13.74 -5.48 -12.19
C GLY A 532 14.64 -4.30 -11.81
N THR A 533 14.11 -3.09 -11.95
CA THR A 533 14.83 -1.85 -11.63
C THR A 533 15.11 -1.73 -10.12
N THR A 534 14.17 -2.16 -9.27
CA THR A 534 14.36 -2.24 -7.81
C THR A 534 15.48 -3.22 -7.46
N GLY A 535 15.53 -4.38 -8.12
CA GLY A 535 16.63 -5.34 -7.99
C GLY A 535 17.98 -4.71 -8.34
N ARG A 536 18.07 -4.06 -9.52
CA ARG A 536 19.28 -3.36 -9.97
C ARG A 536 19.74 -2.28 -8.99
N ALA A 537 18.83 -1.44 -8.51
CA ALA A 537 19.12 -0.39 -7.55
C ALA A 537 19.67 -0.97 -6.23
N GLY A 538 19.02 -2.00 -5.69
CA GLY A 538 19.49 -2.65 -4.46
C GLY A 538 20.85 -3.32 -4.63
N ARG A 539 21.14 -3.92 -5.79
CA ARG A 539 22.47 -4.51 -6.05
C ARG A 539 23.56 -3.47 -6.11
N ALA A 540 23.27 -2.31 -6.70
CA ALA A 540 24.19 -1.18 -6.69
C ALA A 540 24.46 -0.71 -5.24
N ALA A 541 23.42 -0.61 -4.40
CA ALA A 541 23.57 -0.31 -2.97
C ALA A 541 24.45 -1.33 -2.23
N VAL A 542 24.26 -2.64 -2.46
CA VAL A 542 25.15 -3.69 -1.93
C VAL A 542 26.58 -3.53 -2.46
N GLY A 543 26.74 -3.13 -3.72
CA GLY A 543 28.02 -2.82 -4.35
C GLY A 543 28.78 -1.71 -3.63
N ILE A 544 28.10 -0.62 -3.24
CA ILE A 544 28.67 0.48 -2.45
C ILE A 544 29.21 -0.06 -1.13
N LEU A 545 28.34 -0.68 -0.32
CA LEU A 545 28.70 -1.16 1.01
C LEU A 545 29.86 -2.16 0.96
N ARG A 546 29.85 -3.08 -0.01
CA ARG A 546 30.91 -4.07 -0.20
C ARG A 546 32.24 -3.45 -0.63
N ALA A 547 32.20 -2.44 -1.51
CA ALA A 547 33.40 -1.77 -1.99
C ALA A 547 34.06 -0.93 -0.89
N GLN A 548 33.24 -0.21 -0.10
CA GLN A 548 33.72 0.55 1.06
C GLN A 548 34.30 -0.35 2.15
N ASP A 549 33.65 -1.47 2.44
CA ASP A 549 34.16 -2.48 3.39
C ASP A 549 35.56 -3.00 3.01
N ARG A 550 35.90 -2.97 1.71
CA ARG A 550 37.20 -3.38 1.17
C ARG A 550 38.15 -2.20 0.93
N GLY A 551 37.76 -0.98 1.27
CA GLY A 551 38.55 0.24 1.01
C GLY A 551 38.71 0.60 -0.47
N ASN A 552 37.82 0.13 -1.34
CA ASN A 552 37.88 0.39 -2.78
C ASN A 552 36.96 1.56 -3.17
N GLY A 553 37.50 2.77 -3.12
CA GLY A 553 36.74 4.00 -3.39
C GLY A 553 36.23 4.13 -4.83
N GLU A 554 37.00 3.68 -5.83
CA GLU A 554 36.57 3.77 -7.23
C GLU A 554 35.39 2.83 -7.52
N ALA A 555 35.44 1.59 -7.00
CA ALA A 555 34.31 0.66 -7.13
C ALA A 555 33.07 1.15 -6.36
N ALA A 556 33.25 1.75 -5.18
CA ALA A 556 32.15 2.35 -4.42
C ALA A 556 31.50 3.50 -5.18
N TRP A 557 32.31 4.36 -5.80
CA TRP A 557 31.83 5.49 -6.61
C TRP A 557 31.06 5.04 -7.85
N LEU A 558 31.57 4.03 -8.58
CA LEU A 558 30.86 3.44 -9.72
C LEU A 558 29.50 2.86 -9.30
N ALA A 559 29.47 2.12 -8.18
CA ALA A 559 28.23 1.56 -7.65
C ALA A 559 27.24 2.66 -7.20
N ARG A 560 27.72 3.77 -6.63
CA ARG A 560 26.91 4.95 -6.31
C ARG A 560 26.25 5.54 -7.55
N ARG A 561 27.01 5.69 -8.64
CA ARG A 561 26.48 6.17 -9.93
C ARG A 561 25.41 5.25 -10.51
N ASP A 562 25.64 3.93 -10.45
CA ASP A 562 24.65 2.94 -10.88
C ASP A 562 23.37 3.00 -10.04
N GLN A 563 23.50 3.16 -8.72
CA GLN A 563 22.37 3.31 -7.81
C GLN A 563 21.56 4.56 -8.16
N SER A 564 22.20 5.73 -8.25
CA SER A 564 21.52 7.00 -8.52
C SER A 564 20.84 6.99 -9.89
N GLY A 565 21.44 6.34 -10.89
CA GLY A 565 20.82 6.09 -12.19
C GLY A 565 19.55 5.22 -12.11
N ALA A 566 19.61 4.09 -11.40
CA ALA A 566 18.47 3.20 -11.21
C ALA A 566 17.35 3.84 -10.36
N ARG A 567 17.72 4.55 -9.28
CA ARG A 567 16.77 5.28 -8.43
C ARG A 567 16.03 6.37 -9.21
N GLY A 568 16.73 7.12 -10.06
CA GLY A 568 16.09 8.11 -10.92
C GLY A 568 15.06 7.50 -11.89
N ILE A 569 15.22 6.24 -12.32
CA ILE A 569 14.19 5.53 -13.10
C ILE A 569 13.00 5.21 -12.21
N LEU A 570 13.22 4.68 -11.00
CA LEU A 570 12.15 4.34 -10.05
C LEU A 570 11.31 5.56 -9.66
N ASP A 571 11.95 6.70 -9.40
CA ASP A 571 11.29 7.95 -8.98
C ASP A 571 10.39 8.53 -10.08
N ARG A 572 10.72 8.29 -11.36
CA ARG A 572 9.92 8.72 -12.53
C ARG A 572 8.89 7.69 -12.98
N THR A 573 8.91 6.48 -12.41
CA THR A 573 8.00 5.41 -12.80
C THR A 573 6.69 5.53 -12.03
N TRP A 574 5.58 5.76 -12.75
CA TRP A 574 4.23 5.87 -12.17
C TRP A 574 3.82 4.62 -11.39
N HIS A 575 3.97 3.45 -12.02
CA HIS A 575 3.64 2.16 -11.43
C HIS A 575 4.46 1.92 -10.17
N GLN A 576 3.82 1.37 -9.14
CA GLN A 576 4.36 1.09 -7.83
C GLN A 576 4.16 -0.39 -7.50
N ILE A 577 5.13 -0.96 -6.78
CA ILE A 577 5.03 -2.31 -6.22
C ILE A 577 4.60 -2.21 -4.75
N SER A 578 4.51 -3.33 -4.03
CA SER A 578 4.30 -3.29 -2.58
C SER A 578 5.40 -2.48 -1.90
N PRO A 579 5.08 -1.67 -0.87
CA PRO A 579 6.09 -1.04 -0.03
C PRO A 579 7.09 -2.10 0.46
N GLY A 580 8.37 -1.75 0.47
CA GLY A 580 9.40 -2.74 0.76
C GLY A 580 10.73 -2.14 1.21
N PRO A 581 11.56 -2.97 1.87
CA PRO A 581 12.77 -2.56 2.58
C PRO A 581 13.92 -2.10 1.68
N VAL A 582 13.76 -2.14 0.35
CA VAL A 582 14.84 -1.77 -0.57
C VAL A 582 15.11 -0.27 -0.50
N ASP A 583 14.08 0.57 -0.36
CA ASP A 583 14.29 2.01 -0.27
C ASP A 583 15.09 2.42 0.97
N ASP A 584 14.94 1.68 2.08
CA ASP A 584 15.79 1.85 3.28
C ASP A 584 17.24 1.48 2.98
N LEU A 585 17.47 0.38 2.25
CA LEU A 585 18.82 0.00 1.81
C LEU A 585 19.45 1.04 0.89
N LEU A 586 18.67 1.61 -0.06
CA LEU A 586 19.14 2.65 -0.96
C LEU A 586 19.52 3.91 -0.18
N SER A 587 18.69 4.33 0.76
CA SER A 587 18.92 5.52 1.59
C SER A 587 20.11 5.32 2.53
N PHE A 588 20.22 4.13 3.13
CA PHE A 588 21.35 3.79 4.00
C PHE A 588 22.68 3.76 3.24
N SER A 589 22.75 3.05 2.12
CA SER A 589 23.97 2.95 1.31
C SER A 589 24.39 4.29 0.70
N ALA A 590 23.43 5.15 0.35
CA ALA A 590 23.66 6.54 -0.02
C ALA A 590 24.40 7.30 1.09
N ALA A 591 23.85 7.30 2.30
CA ALA A 591 24.43 8.00 3.44
C ALA A 591 25.83 7.46 3.80
N GLN A 592 26.07 6.17 3.63
CA GLN A 592 27.40 5.56 3.77
C GLN A 592 28.37 6.03 2.67
N SER A 593 27.90 6.16 1.42
CA SER A 593 28.66 6.76 0.31
C SER A 593 29.08 8.19 0.61
N ASP A 594 28.14 9.02 1.04
CA ASP A 594 28.37 10.43 1.30
C ASP A 594 29.35 10.61 2.48
N GLY A 595 29.23 9.79 3.52
CA GLY A 595 30.21 9.73 4.62
C GLY A 595 31.62 9.32 4.15
N TYR A 596 31.73 8.32 3.28
CA TYR A 596 33.01 7.82 2.75
C TYR A 596 33.74 8.85 1.87
N ILE A 597 32.99 9.60 1.06
CA ILE A 597 33.52 10.71 0.26
C ILE A 597 33.90 11.91 1.15
N GLY A 598 33.26 12.05 2.32
CA GLY A 598 33.40 13.17 3.24
C GLY A 598 32.36 14.27 3.05
N ASP A 599 31.43 14.06 2.10
CA ASP A 599 30.42 15.02 1.66
C ASP A 599 29.45 15.44 2.78
N ARG A 600 29.18 14.53 3.71
CA ARG A 600 28.30 14.78 4.84
C ARG A 600 28.88 15.74 5.89
N TRP A 601 30.22 15.84 5.97
CA TRP A 601 30.91 16.39 7.14
C TRP A 601 31.84 17.59 6.85
N TYR A 602 31.99 17.97 5.59
CA TYR A 602 32.74 19.18 5.20
C TYR A 602 31.86 20.44 5.22
N GLY A 603 32.48 21.61 5.31
CA GLY A 603 31.85 22.92 5.45
C GLY A 603 32.86 24.03 5.13
N ASP A 604 32.47 25.29 5.19
CA ASP A 604 33.38 26.43 4.95
C ASP A 604 34.04 26.46 3.56
N LEU A 605 33.31 26.14 2.49
CA LEU A 605 33.79 26.32 1.12
C LEU A 605 33.27 27.61 0.47
N GLY A 606 34.14 28.25 -0.29
CA GLY A 606 33.79 29.38 -1.15
C GLY A 606 33.43 28.92 -2.57
N ALA A 607 32.87 29.83 -3.36
CA ALA A 607 32.54 29.54 -4.76
C ALA A 607 33.79 29.10 -5.55
N PRO A 608 33.74 27.95 -6.25
CA PRO A 608 34.86 27.49 -7.07
C PRO A 608 35.15 28.46 -8.22
N THR A 609 36.43 28.66 -8.53
CA THR A 609 36.91 29.55 -9.60
C THR A 609 38.03 28.89 -10.40
N GLY A 610 38.27 29.34 -11.64
CA GLY A 610 39.42 28.91 -12.43
C GLY A 610 39.05 28.37 -13.81
N LEU A 611 39.95 27.56 -14.37
CA LEU A 611 39.88 27.04 -15.74
C LEU A 611 40.08 25.51 -15.76
N PRO A 612 39.50 24.78 -16.74
CA PRO A 612 38.73 25.29 -17.88
C PRO A 612 37.36 25.90 -17.51
N ALA A 613 36.81 26.76 -18.35
CA ALA A 613 35.46 27.28 -18.15
C ALA A 613 34.42 26.14 -18.25
N ALA A 614 33.30 26.28 -17.54
CA ALA A 614 32.20 25.32 -17.62
C ALA A 614 31.58 25.32 -19.02
N ALA A 615 31.23 24.14 -19.52
CA ALA A 615 30.44 23.97 -20.73
C ALA A 615 29.03 24.53 -20.56
N GLN A 616 28.32 24.77 -21.67
CA GLN A 616 26.92 25.20 -21.63
C GLN A 616 26.07 24.18 -20.85
N GLY A 617 25.28 24.65 -19.88
CA GLY A 617 24.45 23.81 -19.01
C GLY A 617 25.17 23.22 -17.79
N SER A 618 26.45 23.54 -17.60
CA SER A 618 27.25 23.17 -16.43
C SER A 618 27.71 24.42 -15.68
N ALA A 619 28.01 24.29 -14.39
CA ALA A 619 28.60 25.37 -13.58
C ALA A 619 29.77 24.85 -12.73
N LEU A 620 30.71 25.75 -12.40
CA LEU A 620 31.78 25.45 -11.44
C LEU A 620 31.23 25.18 -10.03
N GLY A 621 30.06 25.73 -9.69
CA GLY A 621 29.39 25.48 -8.41
C GLY A 621 29.02 24.00 -8.19
N ASN A 622 28.88 23.22 -9.26
CA ASN A 622 28.57 21.79 -9.19
C ASN A 622 29.69 20.97 -8.53
N LEU A 623 30.91 21.54 -8.34
CA LEU A 623 32.05 20.84 -7.73
C LEU A 623 31.98 20.73 -6.20
N THR A 624 31.01 21.42 -5.60
CA THR A 624 30.88 21.62 -4.15
C THR A 624 29.41 21.76 -3.74
N ASP A 625 28.48 21.26 -4.56
CA ASP A 625 27.04 21.43 -4.33
C ASP A 625 26.43 20.29 -3.52
N ARG A 626 27.24 19.26 -3.22
CA ARG A 626 26.89 18.06 -2.44
C ARG A 626 25.86 17.20 -3.13
N ARG A 627 25.89 17.17 -4.46
CA ARG A 627 24.96 16.37 -5.24
C ARG A 627 25.72 15.45 -6.16
N ASP A 628 25.36 14.19 -6.13
CA ASP A 628 25.95 13.16 -6.98
C ASP A 628 25.25 13.07 -8.36
N ASP A 629 24.16 13.82 -8.56
CA ASP A 629 23.38 13.94 -9.79
C ASP A 629 23.79 15.15 -10.65
N THR A 630 24.52 16.11 -10.10
CA THR A 630 25.14 17.23 -10.83
C THR A 630 26.60 16.92 -11.15
N VAL A 631 27.13 17.54 -12.19
CA VAL A 631 28.52 17.35 -12.60
C VAL A 631 29.04 18.65 -13.22
N TYR A 632 30.27 19.03 -12.88
CA TYR A 632 31.01 20.03 -13.62
C TYR A 632 31.58 19.39 -14.88
N VAL A 633 31.23 19.94 -16.05
CA VAL A 633 31.75 19.55 -17.36
C VAL A 633 32.54 20.73 -17.94
N ALA A 634 33.81 20.50 -18.25
CA ALA A 634 34.66 21.49 -18.90
C ALA A 634 34.24 21.75 -20.36
N ALA A 635 34.31 23.01 -20.80
CA ALA A 635 34.04 23.42 -22.18
C ALA A 635 35.09 22.93 -23.19
N GLY A 636 36.26 22.51 -22.71
CA GLY A 636 37.37 22.06 -23.54
C GLY A 636 38.45 21.36 -22.73
N LYS A 637 39.50 20.89 -23.43
CA LYS A 637 40.66 20.26 -22.79
C LYS A 637 41.49 21.29 -22.02
N PRO A 638 42.13 20.89 -20.91
CA PRO A 638 42.97 21.80 -20.12
C PRO A 638 44.23 22.23 -20.88
N GLN A 639 44.62 23.48 -20.69
CA GLN A 639 45.87 24.09 -21.15
C GLN A 639 46.92 24.09 -20.03
N ASP A 640 48.16 24.44 -20.39
CA ASP A 640 49.22 24.55 -19.37
C ASP A 640 48.90 25.71 -18.39
N GLY A 641 48.98 25.41 -17.10
CA GLY A 641 48.63 26.34 -16.03
C GLY A 641 47.15 26.39 -15.63
N ASP A 642 46.25 25.69 -16.35
CA ASP A 642 44.85 25.60 -15.98
C ASP A 642 44.70 24.92 -14.61
N ALA A 643 43.89 25.53 -13.74
CA ALA A 643 43.54 24.98 -12.45
C ALA A 643 42.15 25.45 -12.02
N ILE A 644 41.43 24.59 -11.31
CA ILE A 644 40.21 24.95 -10.60
C ILE A 644 40.50 24.97 -9.11
N THR A 645 40.16 26.09 -8.48
CA THR A 645 40.41 26.38 -7.07
C THR A 645 39.08 26.47 -6.31
N VAL A 646 39.01 25.77 -5.20
CA VAL A 646 37.93 25.82 -4.23
C VAL A 646 38.47 26.51 -2.97
N PRO A 647 38.04 27.76 -2.68
CA PRO A 647 38.43 28.46 -1.46
C PRO A 647 37.89 27.76 -0.22
N ILE A 648 38.65 27.80 0.89
CA ILE A 648 38.15 27.44 2.22
C ILE A 648 37.93 28.74 2.99
N THR A 649 36.68 29.11 3.25
CA THR A 649 36.28 30.41 3.82
C THR A 649 36.82 30.63 5.23
N LYS A 650 37.11 29.55 5.95
CA LYS A 650 37.79 29.53 7.24
C LYS A 650 38.95 28.56 7.19
N PRO A 651 40.21 28.98 7.43
CA PRO A 651 41.34 28.07 7.39
C PRO A 651 41.15 26.89 8.36
N HIS A 652 41.27 25.68 7.82
CA HIS A 652 41.16 24.41 8.55
C HIS A 652 42.39 23.55 8.29
N ARG A 653 42.67 22.62 9.20
CA ARG A 653 43.68 21.59 8.97
C ARG A 653 43.09 20.45 8.15
N LEU A 654 43.78 20.07 7.07
CA LEU A 654 43.33 19.02 6.16
C LEU A 654 43.91 17.66 6.56
N SER A 655 43.05 16.66 6.74
CA SER A 655 43.45 15.26 6.84
C SER A 655 43.64 14.63 5.46
N ALA A 656 42.78 14.98 4.50
CA ALA A 656 42.82 14.51 3.12
C ALA A 656 42.06 15.45 2.17
N VAL A 657 42.18 15.22 0.86
CA VAL A 657 41.29 15.79 -0.16
C VAL A 657 40.80 14.66 -1.05
N THR A 658 39.49 14.55 -1.21
CA THR A 658 38.84 13.60 -2.11
C THR A 658 38.35 14.33 -3.35
N VAL A 659 38.60 13.76 -4.53
CA VAL A 659 38.09 14.24 -5.81
C VAL A 659 37.40 13.06 -6.49
N VAL A 660 36.14 13.25 -6.88
CA VAL A 660 35.38 12.25 -7.65
C VAL A 660 35.07 12.80 -9.04
N GLN A 661 35.47 12.04 -10.06
CA GLN A 661 35.31 12.39 -11.47
C GLN A 661 34.69 11.23 -12.27
N ASP A 662 34.38 11.49 -13.53
CA ASP A 662 33.90 10.48 -14.45
C ASP A 662 34.98 9.42 -14.71
N ALA A 663 34.76 8.21 -14.21
CA ALA A 663 35.71 7.10 -14.32
C ALA A 663 35.91 6.60 -15.77
N THR A 664 35.00 6.94 -16.69
CA THR A 664 35.08 6.48 -18.09
C THR A 664 36.06 7.29 -18.93
N ALA A 665 36.38 8.51 -18.49
CA ALA A 665 37.33 9.40 -19.15
C ALA A 665 37.96 10.37 -18.13
N PRO A 666 38.77 9.86 -17.18
CA PRO A 666 39.33 10.68 -16.12
C PRO A 666 40.33 11.71 -16.69
N ALA A 667 40.27 12.93 -16.17
CA ALA A 667 41.26 13.95 -16.44
C ALA A 667 42.44 13.79 -15.47
N ASP A 668 43.65 14.01 -15.99
CA ASP A 668 44.89 13.93 -15.22
C ASP A 668 45.22 15.30 -14.60
N GLY A 669 45.80 15.28 -13.41
CA GLY A 669 46.21 16.50 -12.72
C GLY A 669 46.94 16.25 -11.41
N VAL A 670 47.18 17.32 -10.67
CA VAL A 670 47.77 17.29 -9.32
C VAL A 670 46.85 18.05 -8.37
N ILE A 671 46.50 17.42 -7.26
CA ILE A 671 45.74 18.03 -6.17
C ILE A 671 46.71 18.81 -5.29
N GLN A 672 46.39 20.07 -5.01
CA GLN A 672 47.24 20.99 -4.23
C GLN A 672 46.41 21.69 -3.14
N ALA A 673 47.09 22.10 -2.06
CA ALA A 673 46.53 22.95 -1.01
C ALA A 673 47.30 24.29 -0.91
N LEU A 674 46.59 25.36 -0.55
CA LEU A 674 47.20 26.67 -0.30
C LEU A 674 47.59 26.78 1.18
N VAL A 675 48.89 26.69 1.47
CA VAL A 675 49.47 26.72 2.82
C VAL A 675 50.40 27.92 2.92
N ASP A 676 50.18 28.80 3.90
CA ASP A 676 50.99 30.01 4.15
C ASP A 676 51.25 30.86 2.89
N GLY A 677 50.24 30.95 2.02
CA GLY A 677 50.31 31.72 0.76
C GLY A 677 51.01 31.02 -0.41
N ALA A 678 51.46 29.77 -0.24
CA ALA A 678 52.09 28.97 -1.29
C ALA A 678 51.28 27.69 -1.60
N TRP A 679 51.30 27.27 -2.88
CA TRP A 679 50.67 26.02 -3.30
C TRP A 679 51.59 24.83 -3.03
N VAL A 680 51.07 23.84 -2.31
CA VAL A 680 51.78 22.61 -1.95
C VAL A 680 51.11 21.42 -2.65
N ASP A 681 51.91 20.57 -3.31
CA ASP A 681 51.43 19.34 -3.95
C ASP A 681 51.04 18.30 -2.89
N LEU A 682 49.80 17.81 -2.95
CA LEU A 682 49.30 16.73 -2.09
C LEU A 682 49.42 15.37 -2.76
N GLY A 683 49.20 15.30 -4.08
CA GLY A 683 49.32 14.06 -4.84
C GLY A 683 48.66 14.12 -6.22
N PRO A 684 48.85 13.08 -7.06
CA PRO A 684 48.23 13.01 -8.38
C PRO A 684 46.72 12.78 -8.29
N LEU A 685 45.98 13.33 -9.24
CA LEU A 685 44.59 12.95 -9.55
C LEU A 685 44.62 11.77 -10.53
N ALA A 686 43.93 10.67 -10.21
CA ALA A 686 43.89 9.47 -11.03
C ALA A 686 42.55 8.73 -10.93
N GLY A 687 42.06 8.20 -12.07
CA GLY A 687 40.83 7.40 -12.11
C GLY A 687 39.57 8.20 -11.74
N GLY A 688 38.46 7.50 -11.46
CA GLY A 688 37.18 8.11 -11.08
C GLY A 688 37.08 8.56 -9.63
N PHE A 689 37.91 8.01 -8.74
CA PHE A 689 37.96 8.36 -7.32
C PHE A 689 39.41 8.52 -6.89
N THR A 690 39.76 9.68 -6.34
CA THR A 690 41.08 9.92 -5.74
C THR A 690 40.89 10.50 -4.34
N LYS A 691 41.53 9.89 -3.33
CA LYS A 691 41.68 10.47 -1.99
C LYS A 691 43.17 10.61 -1.67
N VAL A 692 43.65 11.84 -1.58
CA VAL A 692 45.06 12.14 -1.24
C VAL A 692 45.18 12.58 0.22
N PRO A 693 46.07 11.98 1.03
CA PRO A 693 46.36 12.47 2.37
C PRO A 693 46.94 13.88 2.34
N ALA A 694 46.55 14.73 3.30
CA ALA A 694 46.99 16.12 3.39
C ALA A 694 47.86 16.41 4.63
N ALA A 695 48.23 15.38 5.40
CA ALA A 695 49.19 15.46 6.50
C ALA A 695 48.95 16.60 7.52
N ASN A 696 47.69 16.97 7.78
CA ASN A 696 47.28 17.96 8.78
C ASN A 696 47.73 19.40 8.46
N VAL A 697 47.95 19.74 7.19
CA VAL A 697 48.33 21.10 6.75
C VAL A 697 47.17 22.08 6.94
N ALA A 698 47.45 23.30 7.41
CA ALA A 698 46.46 24.37 7.48
C ALA A 698 46.27 24.98 6.09
N ALA A 699 45.09 24.82 5.50
CA ALA A 699 44.82 25.24 4.13
C ALA A 699 43.76 26.34 4.06
N GLY A 700 44.00 27.35 3.21
CA GLY A 700 43.01 28.38 2.86
C GLY A 700 42.26 28.12 1.55
N ALA A 701 42.70 27.13 0.77
CA ALA A 701 42.05 26.68 -0.47
C ALA A 701 42.61 25.31 -0.88
N VAL A 702 41.85 24.58 -1.67
CA VAL A 702 42.32 23.40 -2.42
C VAL A 702 42.16 23.66 -3.92
N ARG A 703 43.02 23.07 -4.74
CA ARG A 703 42.87 23.15 -6.20
C ARG A 703 43.28 21.86 -6.89
N VAL A 704 42.73 21.64 -8.07
CA VAL A 704 43.26 20.67 -9.03
C VAL A 704 43.98 21.46 -10.12
N ARG A 705 45.29 21.24 -10.25
CA ARG A 705 46.09 21.75 -11.37
C ARG A 705 46.10 20.69 -12.46
N TRP A 706 45.54 21.03 -13.62
CA TRP A 706 45.32 20.08 -14.70
C TRP A 706 46.61 19.78 -15.48
N ALA A 707 46.71 18.56 -16.00
CA ALA A 707 47.74 18.21 -16.97
C ALA A 707 47.30 18.71 -18.36
N SER A 708 48.20 19.45 -19.03
CA SER A 708 47.94 19.97 -20.38
C SER A 708 47.62 18.85 -21.37
N GLY A 709 46.54 18.99 -22.14
CA GLY A 709 46.14 18.02 -23.15
C GLY A 709 45.43 16.77 -22.65
N SER A 710 45.19 16.65 -21.34
CA SER A 710 44.36 15.59 -20.74
C SER A 710 42.91 15.61 -21.23
N ALA A 711 42.11 14.62 -20.83
CA ALA A 711 40.68 14.61 -21.10
C ALA A 711 40.01 15.87 -20.55
N ALA A 712 38.92 16.33 -21.19
CA ALA A 712 38.15 17.46 -20.68
C ALA A 712 37.57 17.08 -19.29
N PRO A 713 37.86 17.84 -18.22
CA PRO A 713 37.43 17.48 -16.87
C PRO A 713 35.93 17.31 -16.75
N ARG A 714 35.53 16.23 -16.08
CA ARG A 714 34.15 15.90 -15.70
C ARG A 714 34.15 15.50 -14.24
N VAL A 715 33.96 16.47 -13.35
CA VAL A 715 34.17 16.31 -11.91
C VAL A 715 32.85 16.50 -11.19
N TYR A 716 32.53 15.56 -10.31
CA TYR A 716 31.32 15.62 -9.50
C TYR A 716 31.58 16.45 -8.26
N GLU A 717 32.58 16.11 -7.46
CA GLU A 717 32.82 16.78 -6.18
C GLU A 717 34.31 16.88 -5.86
N ILE A 718 34.70 17.98 -5.21
CA ILE A 718 36.00 18.20 -4.58
C ILE A 718 35.78 18.43 -3.08
N VAL A 719 36.15 17.44 -2.28
CA VAL A 719 35.79 17.36 -0.86
C VAL A 719 37.06 17.37 -0.01
N PRO A 720 37.44 18.50 0.62
CA PRO A 720 38.46 18.52 1.66
C PRO A 720 37.95 17.86 2.94
N HIS A 721 38.82 17.09 3.58
CA HIS A 721 38.56 16.43 4.87
C HIS A 721 39.29 17.19 5.96
N TYR A 722 38.59 17.58 7.02
CA TYR A 722 39.18 18.35 8.12
C TYR A 722 39.59 17.45 9.30
N SER A 723 40.70 17.78 9.94
CA SER A 723 41.23 17.07 11.13
C SER A 723 40.98 17.81 12.44
N ASP A 724 40.68 19.10 12.38
CA ASP A 724 40.38 20.00 13.50
C ASP A 724 38.87 20.22 13.72
N VAL A 725 38.04 19.57 12.89
CA VAL A 725 36.59 19.51 13.00
C VAL A 725 36.16 18.07 13.27
N PHE A 726 35.13 17.90 14.10
CA PHE A 726 34.55 16.59 14.37
C PHE A 726 33.72 16.13 13.16
N SER A 727 34.13 15.00 12.55
CA SER A 727 33.41 14.37 11.43
C SER A 727 32.33 13.40 11.91
N GLY A 728 31.26 13.95 12.46
CA GLY A 728 30.12 13.19 12.93
C GLY A 728 29.03 14.06 13.54
N THR A 729 27.94 13.42 13.97
CA THR A 729 26.93 14.03 14.84
C THR A 729 26.97 13.41 16.22
N VAL A 730 26.56 14.21 17.19
CA VAL A 730 26.27 13.76 18.55
C VAL A 730 24.79 14.01 18.78
N SER A 731 24.07 12.98 19.19
CA SER A 731 22.68 13.07 19.63
C SER A 731 22.52 12.42 20.98
N VAL A 732 21.42 12.72 21.67
CA VAL A 732 21.06 12.09 22.93
C VAL A 732 19.68 11.49 22.76
N ASP A 733 19.51 10.25 23.23
CA ASP A 733 18.25 9.52 23.20
C ASP A 733 17.84 9.07 24.62
N PRO A 734 16.67 9.49 25.13
CA PRO A 734 15.79 10.48 24.52
C PRO A 734 16.46 11.88 24.49
N PRO A 735 16.09 12.78 23.57
CA PRO A 735 16.70 14.10 23.41
C PRO A 735 16.37 15.08 24.55
N GLY A 736 15.56 14.66 25.51
CA GLY A 736 15.14 15.37 26.71
C GLY A 736 14.20 14.47 27.52
N SER A 737 13.80 14.89 28.72
CA SER A 737 12.87 14.11 29.54
C SER A 737 12.32 14.93 30.72
N LEU A 738 11.15 14.55 31.21
CA LEU A 738 10.65 14.91 32.54
C LEU A 738 11.26 13.99 33.60
N ILE A 739 11.86 14.57 34.65
CA ILE A 739 12.41 13.81 35.77
C ILE A 739 11.89 14.38 37.09
N ALA A 740 11.22 13.55 37.89
CA ALA A 740 10.75 13.95 39.21
C ALA A 740 11.93 14.20 40.20
N PRO A 741 11.78 15.12 41.18
CA PRO A 741 12.78 15.34 42.20
C PRO A 741 13.22 14.04 42.90
N GLY A 742 14.54 13.83 43.02
CA GLY A 742 15.12 12.63 43.65
C GLY A 742 15.15 11.39 42.75
N LYS A 743 14.77 11.49 41.47
CA LYS A 743 14.82 10.39 40.50
C LYS A 743 16.02 10.49 39.55
N THR A 744 16.33 9.36 38.92
CA THR A 744 17.40 9.21 37.95
C THR A 744 16.81 8.72 36.63
N LYS A 745 17.23 9.32 35.50
CA LYS A 745 16.92 8.87 34.14
C LYS A 745 18.20 8.53 33.41
N ARG A 746 18.18 7.48 32.59
CA ARG A 746 19.29 7.08 31.73
C ARG A 746 19.04 7.55 30.31
N PHE A 747 20.08 8.12 29.70
CA PHE A 747 20.14 8.59 28.32
C PHE A 747 21.26 7.86 27.58
N GLN A 748 21.12 7.72 26.26
CA GLN A 748 22.16 7.23 25.37
C GLN A 748 22.69 8.40 24.55
N VAL A 749 23.96 8.73 24.73
CA VAL A 749 24.64 9.71 23.87
C VAL A 749 25.15 8.95 22.66
N ALA A 750 24.46 9.08 21.53
CA ALA A 750 24.80 8.42 20.28
C ALA A 750 25.74 9.29 19.44
N PHE A 751 26.76 8.64 18.88
CA PHE A 751 27.76 9.23 18.01
C PHE A 751 27.68 8.56 16.66
N GLU A 752 27.14 9.27 15.66
CA GLU A 752 27.29 8.87 14.27
C GLU A 752 28.62 9.43 13.77
N VAL A 753 29.58 8.55 13.51
CA VAL A 753 30.97 8.95 13.25
C VAL A 753 31.53 8.25 12.02
N PHE A 754 32.26 9.02 11.23
CA PHE A 754 33.11 8.49 10.16
C PHE A 754 34.57 8.73 10.51
N ALA A 755 35.39 7.69 10.41
CA ALA A 755 36.84 7.82 10.49
C ALA A 755 37.55 6.63 9.84
N ASP A 756 38.66 6.90 9.15
CA ASP A 756 39.54 5.87 8.60
C ASP A 756 40.27 5.08 9.72
N HIS A 757 40.29 5.62 10.94
CA HIS A 757 41.02 5.10 12.09
C HIS A 757 40.17 5.13 13.36
N GLN A 758 40.71 4.56 14.44
CA GLN A 758 40.06 4.65 15.75
C GLN A 758 39.87 6.11 16.18
N LEU A 759 38.63 6.45 16.51
CA LEU A 759 38.25 7.71 17.11
C LEU A 759 38.19 7.52 18.64
N SER A 760 38.89 8.38 19.37
CA SER A 760 38.83 8.42 20.84
C SER A 760 38.66 9.87 21.29
N GLY A 761 37.84 10.08 22.32
CA GLY A 761 37.63 11.37 22.97
C GLY A 761 37.00 11.21 24.34
N GLN A 762 36.71 12.31 25.01
CA GLN A 762 35.99 12.34 26.28
C GLN A 762 34.57 12.82 26.07
N VAL A 763 33.61 12.12 26.66
CA VAL A 763 32.21 12.55 26.77
C VAL A 763 32.00 13.01 28.19
N THR A 764 31.67 14.28 28.37
CA THR A 764 31.44 14.90 29.67
C THR A 764 30.00 15.36 29.76
N ALA A 765 29.28 14.96 30.80
CA ALA A 765 27.91 15.38 31.08
C ALA A 765 27.91 16.29 32.31
N ASN A 766 27.57 17.57 32.12
CA ASN A 766 27.53 18.57 33.18
C ASN A 766 26.07 18.99 33.43
N GLY A 767 25.56 18.70 34.63
CA GLY A 767 24.25 19.17 35.08
C GLY A 767 24.32 20.47 35.88
N PRO A 768 23.16 21.05 36.26
CA PRO A 768 23.07 22.17 37.18
C PRO A 768 23.71 21.87 38.55
N ASP A 769 24.04 22.92 39.30
CA ASP A 769 24.62 22.79 40.64
C ASP A 769 23.78 21.86 41.55
N GLY A 770 24.45 20.88 42.15
CA GLY A 770 23.84 19.89 43.04
C GLY A 770 23.27 18.64 42.35
N TRP A 771 23.14 18.63 41.01
CA TRP A 771 22.72 17.45 40.25
C TRP A 771 23.88 16.46 40.08
N ALA A 772 23.58 15.16 39.98
CA ALA A 772 24.58 14.13 39.73
C ALA A 772 24.44 13.55 38.31
N THR A 773 25.54 13.51 37.56
CA THR A 773 25.65 12.81 36.28
C THR A 773 26.59 11.62 36.40
N ASN A 774 26.19 10.45 35.88
CA ASN A 774 26.96 9.22 36.02
C ASN A 774 27.05 8.42 34.70
N PRO A 775 28.26 8.15 34.18
CA PRO A 775 29.51 8.81 34.55
C PRO A 775 29.49 10.29 34.16
N ALA A 776 30.01 11.18 35.02
CA ALA A 776 30.18 12.59 34.66
C ALA A 776 31.18 12.79 33.51
N THR A 777 32.15 11.88 33.37
CA THR A 777 33.10 11.83 32.25
C THR A 777 33.39 10.39 31.88
N GLN A 778 33.35 10.08 30.59
CA GLN A 778 33.65 8.77 30.04
C GLN A 778 34.52 8.88 28.79
N VAL A 779 35.42 7.92 28.60
CA VAL A 779 36.16 7.81 27.34
C VAL A 779 35.28 7.16 26.28
N PHE A 780 34.99 7.89 25.20
CA PHE A 780 34.37 7.34 24.00
C PHE A 780 35.45 6.75 23.09
N ARG A 781 35.18 5.56 22.57
CA ARG A 781 36.01 4.90 21.55
C ARG A 781 35.13 4.30 20.48
N ALA A 782 35.45 4.61 19.24
CA ALA A 782 34.82 4.04 18.06
C ALA A 782 35.90 3.62 17.07
N GLN A 783 35.68 2.54 16.33
CA GLN A 783 36.55 2.10 15.23
C GLN A 783 35.73 2.01 13.95
N PRO A 784 35.45 3.14 13.27
CA PRO A 784 34.61 3.15 12.09
C PRO A 784 35.28 2.46 10.89
N GLY A 785 36.61 2.49 10.80
CA GLY A 785 37.38 1.73 9.80
C GLY A 785 37.02 2.08 8.36
N GLY A 786 36.75 3.37 8.09
CA GLY A 786 36.28 3.83 6.79
C GLY A 786 34.78 3.62 6.54
N ARG A 787 33.98 3.37 7.58
CA ARG A 787 32.51 3.35 7.53
C ARG A 787 31.92 4.47 8.37
N THR A 788 30.66 4.81 8.15
CA THR A 788 29.88 5.58 9.13
C THR A 788 29.23 4.59 10.09
N ILE A 789 29.58 4.68 11.37
CA ILE A 789 29.02 3.83 12.42
C ILE A 789 28.30 4.66 13.48
N VAL A 790 27.38 4.04 14.20
CA VAL A 790 26.74 4.61 15.38
C VAL A 790 27.27 3.89 16.62
N ALA A 791 27.86 4.64 17.53
CA ALA A 791 28.32 4.14 18.82
C ALA A 791 27.73 5.01 19.93
N SER A 792 27.24 4.38 21.00
CA SER A 792 26.57 5.10 22.08
C SER A 792 27.28 4.91 23.41
N VAL A 793 27.23 5.94 24.26
CA VAL A 793 27.63 5.85 25.66
C VAL A 793 26.45 6.23 26.57
N PRO A 794 26.20 5.46 27.64
CA PRO A 794 25.12 5.79 28.55
C PRO A 794 25.51 6.93 29.50
N VAL A 795 24.57 7.83 29.75
CA VAL A 795 24.67 8.89 30.75
C VAL A 795 23.42 8.86 31.63
N GLU A 796 23.60 8.71 32.93
CA GLU A 796 22.52 8.84 33.91
C GLU A 796 22.50 10.26 34.47
N VAL A 797 21.32 10.87 34.56
CA VAL A 797 21.10 12.18 35.18
C VAL A 797 20.20 11.98 36.40
N THR A 798 20.68 12.41 37.56
CA THR A 798 19.94 12.36 38.83
C THR A 798 19.57 13.76 39.29
N VAL A 799 18.26 14.00 39.42
CA VAL A 799 17.70 15.25 39.94
C VAL A 799 17.71 15.22 41.47
N PRO A 800 18.20 16.27 42.16
CA PRO A 800 18.15 16.36 43.62
C PRO A 800 16.72 16.30 44.16
N ALA A 801 16.53 15.68 45.33
CA ALA A 801 15.20 15.58 45.96
C ALA A 801 14.57 16.95 46.31
N GLY A 802 15.39 18.00 46.49
CA GLY A 802 14.94 19.37 46.75
C GLY A 802 15.01 20.29 45.53
N ALA A 803 15.10 19.75 44.31
CA ALA A 803 15.09 20.56 43.11
C ALA A 803 13.70 21.19 42.90
N GLU A 804 13.67 22.50 42.64
CA GLU A 804 12.43 23.21 42.33
C GLU A 804 11.87 22.74 40.99
N PRO A 805 10.54 22.64 40.84
CA PRO A 805 9.93 22.38 39.54
C PRO A 805 10.31 23.47 38.51
N GLY A 806 10.70 23.06 37.31
CA GLY A 806 11.14 24.01 36.28
C GLY A 806 12.00 23.39 35.20
N ARG A 807 12.44 24.22 34.25
CA ARG A 807 13.30 23.81 33.14
C ARG A 807 14.78 23.93 33.52
N TYR A 808 15.51 22.85 33.31
CA TYR A 808 16.95 22.75 33.52
C TYR A 808 17.63 22.21 32.25
N GLN A 809 18.95 22.32 32.21
CA GLN A 809 19.74 21.88 31.07
C GLN A 809 20.92 21.06 31.58
N VAL A 810 21.10 19.86 31.03
CA VAL A 810 22.33 19.10 31.14
C VAL A 810 23.10 19.29 29.84
N THR A 811 24.37 19.61 29.93
CA THR A 811 25.24 19.79 28.76
C THR A 811 26.09 18.55 28.57
N VAL A 812 25.93 17.87 27.43
CA VAL A 812 26.78 16.75 27.04
C VAL A 812 27.79 17.24 26.02
N SER A 813 29.07 17.16 26.32
CA SER A 813 30.14 17.59 25.43
C SER A 813 31.05 16.43 25.07
N PHE A 814 31.35 16.27 23.78
CA PHE A 814 32.42 15.44 23.28
C PHE A 814 33.65 16.31 22.97
N SER A 815 34.79 15.95 23.56
CA SER A 815 36.07 16.64 23.36
C SER A 815 37.15 15.68 22.89
N LYS A 816 37.99 16.17 21.97
CA LYS A 816 39.18 15.48 21.46
C LYS A 816 40.28 16.52 21.25
N ASP A 817 41.52 16.15 21.58
CA ASP A 817 42.66 17.06 21.46
C ASP A 817 42.79 17.63 20.04
N GLY A 818 42.91 18.96 19.94
CA GLY A 818 43.04 19.67 18.67
C GLY A 818 41.75 19.76 17.83
N VAL A 819 40.63 19.25 18.32
CA VAL A 819 39.31 19.31 17.68
C VAL A 819 38.38 20.18 18.51
N SER A 820 37.59 21.03 17.85
CA SER A 820 36.59 21.84 18.55
C SER A 820 35.57 20.92 19.26
N PRO A 821 35.27 21.13 20.56
CA PRO A 821 34.30 20.31 21.27
C PRO A 821 32.92 20.41 20.62
N VAL A 822 32.23 19.27 20.53
CA VAL A 822 30.83 19.21 20.09
C VAL A 822 29.96 19.09 21.32
N THR A 823 28.94 19.93 21.42
CA THR A 823 28.08 20.00 22.60
C THR A 823 26.64 19.85 22.20
N VAL A 824 25.92 19.00 22.95
CA VAL A 824 24.48 18.80 22.85
C VAL A 824 23.84 19.24 24.17
N SER A 825 22.79 20.04 24.06
CA SER A 825 21.96 20.42 25.20
C SER A 825 20.89 19.35 25.40
N LEU A 826 20.84 18.79 26.60
CA LEU A 826 19.83 17.86 27.06
C LEU A 826 18.84 18.61 27.99
N PRO A 827 17.72 19.12 27.46
CA PRO A 827 16.69 19.75 28.27
C PRO A 827 16.05 18.75 29.24
N ILE A 828 16.00 19.11 30.52
CA ILE A 828 15.31 18.36 31.57
C ILE A 828 14.23 19.22 32.17
N LEU A 829 12.99 18.74 32.14
CA LEU A 829 11.91 19.31 32.93
C LEU A 829 11.90 18.62 34.30
N VAL A 830 11.85 19.39 35.38
CA VAL A 830 11.70 18.84 36.74
C VAL A 830 10.26 19.00 37.20
N GLY A 831 9.64 17.88 37.58
CA GLY A 831 8.27 17.85 38.08
C GLY A 831 7.69 16.44 38.18
N GLU A 832 6.50 16.32 38.76
CA GLU A 832 5.75 15.06 38.90
C GLU A 832 4.51 15.00 37.97
N GLN A 833 4.44 15.90 37.00
CA GLN A 833 3.33 15.97 36.03
C GLN A 833 3.30 14.67 35.21
N ASN A 834 2.13 14.19 34.81
CA ASN A 834 2.03 13.20 33.73
C ASN A 834 1.44 13.88 32.48
N TYR A 835 1.74 13.34 31.30
CA TYR A 835 1.37 13.98 30.04
C TYR A 835 -0.12 14.34 29.95
N PRO A 836 -1.08 13.45 30.30
CA PRO A 836 -2.50 13.78 30.19
C PRO A 836 -2.94 14.90 31.13
N ASN A 837 -2.39 14.97 32.34
CA ASN A 837 -2.69 16.06 33.27
C ASN A 837 -2.10 17.40 32.79
N LEU A 838 -0.95 17.36 32.11
CA LEU A 838 -0.32 18.54 31.53
C LEU A 838 -1.19 19.12 30.39
N VAL A 839 -1.60 18.27 29.44
CA VAL A 839 -2.45 18.66 28.31
C VAL A 839 -3.82 19.15 28.79
N THR A 840 -4.48 18.41 29.69
CA THR A 840 -5.78 18.83 30.26
C THR A 840 -5.68 20.08 31.13
N GLY A 841 -4.59 20.24 31.87
CA GLY A 841 -4.30 21.45 32.67
C GLY A 841 -4.12 22.72 31.83
N ALA A 842 -3.76 22.56 30.54
CA ALA A 842 -3.69 23.64 29.57
C ALA A 842 -5.05 24.06 28.97
N ASP A 843 -6.15 23.44 29.42
CA ASP A 843 -7.55 23.68 29.02
C ASP A 843 -7.81 23.51 27.50
N PRO A 844 -7.65 22.29 26.97
CA PRO A 844 -7.89 22.01 25.56
C PRO A 844 -9.38 22.13 25.23
N ALA A 845 -9.66 22.60 24.02
CA ALA A 845 -10.99 22.61 23.40
C ALA A 845 -11.44 21.19 22.97
N GLY A 846 -10.50 20.32 22.62
CA GLY A 846 -10.69 18.90 22.35
C GLY A 846 -9.36 18.18 22.53
N TYR A 847 -9.39 16.96 23.07
CA TYR A 847 -8.18 16.20 23.36
C TYR A 847 -8.44 14.70 23.24
N TRP A 848 -7.99 14.10 22.14
CA TRP A 848 -8.09 12.67 21.88
C TRP A 848 -6.74 12.05 22.15
N ARG A 849 -6.67 11.26 23.23
CA ARG A 849 -5.44 10.55 23.59
C ARG A 849 -5.10 9.46 22.61
N LEU A 850 -6.11 8.85 21.96
CA LEU A 850 -5.95 7.74 21.03
C LEU A 850 -5.33 6.45 21.62
N GLY A 851 -5.11 6.42 22.94
CA GLY A 851 -4.75 5.21 23.70
C GLY A 851 -5.90 4.24 23.98
N ASP A 852 -6.90 4.20 23.10
CA ASP A 852 -8.08 3.36 23.26
C ASP A 852 -7.72 1.86 23.14
N VAL A 853 -8.61 0.98 23.60
CA VAL A 853 -8.37 -0.47 23.53
C VAL A 853 -8.45 -0.98 22.09
N PRO A 854 -7.62 -1.95 21.68
CA PRO A 854 -7.74 -2.58 20.37
C PRO A 854 -9.17 -3.03 20.09
N GLY A 855 -9.69 -2.65 18.92
CA GLY A 855 -11.08 -2.93 18.50
C GLY A 855 -12.12 -1.91 18.97
N SER A 856 -11.74 -0.85 19.70
CA SER A 856 -12.65 0.27 19.99
C SER A 856 -13.02 1.02 18.71
N ASN A 857 -14.29 1.38 18.56
CA ASN A 857 -14.77 2.31 17.53
C ASN A 857 -14.89 3.76 18.03
N ILE A 858 -14.64 3.99 19.33
CA ILE A 858 -14.73 5.30 19.98
C ILE A 858 -13.33 5.80 20.29
N ALA A 859 -13.01 7.00 19.80
CA ALA A 859 -11.86 7.78 20.22
C ALA A 859 -12.27 8.73 21.35
N VAL A 860 -11.85 8.45 22.58
CA VAL A 860 -12.33 9.20 23.76
C VAL A 860 -11.76 10.62 23.78
N ASP A 861 -12.64 11.62 23.87
CA ASP A 861 -12.25 13.01 24.15
C ASP A 861 -12.04 13.17 25.66
N SER A 862 -10.78 13.28 26.06
CA SER A 862 -10.31 13.48 27.43
C SER A 862 -10.35 14.96 27.86
N SER A 863 -10.80 15.87 26.99
CA SER A 863 -11.01 17.27 27.37
C SER A 863 -12.30 17.46 28.19
N PRO A 864 -12.48 18.63 28.84
CA PRO A 864 -13.75 18.97 29.49
C PRO A 864 -14.95 19.04 28.53
N SER A 865 -14.75 19.03 27.20
CA SER A 865 -15.83 19.00 26.21
C SER A 865 -16.52 17.64 26.15
N GLY A 866 -15.77 16.53 26.28
CA GLY A 866 -16.30 15.16 26.25
C GLY A 866 -16.93 14.75 24.91
N GLU A 867 -16.50 15.36 23.81
CA GLU A 867 -17.05 15.15 22.47
C GLU A 867 -16.23 14.08 21.73
N ASN A 868 -16.55 12.81 22.02
CA ASN A 868 -15.82 11.66 21.49
C ASN A 868 -15.78 11.64 19.96
N GLY A 869 -14.64 11.22 19.42
CA GLY A 869 -14.47 10.88 18.02
C GLY A 869 -14.88 9.45 17.70
N THR A 870 -15.00 9.15 16.42
CA THR A 870 -15.23 7.81 15.88
C THR A 870 -14.03 7.40 15.06
N TYR A 871 -13.48 6.21 15.33
CA TYR A 871 -12.51 5.57 14.43
C TYR A 871 -13.25 5.17 13.15
N LEU A 872 -12.88 5.78 12.02
CA LEU A 872 -13.46 5.46 10.72
C LEU A 872 -12.58 4.49 9.95
N ALA A 873 -13.22 3.83 8.98
CA ALA A 873 -12.68 2.80 8.10
C ALA A 873 -11.14 2.82 7.93
N GLY A 874 -10.45 1.76 8.37
CA GLY A 874 -8.99 1.58 8.34
C GLY A 874 -8.20 2.24 9.48
N ALA A 875 -8.85 2.91 10.44
CA ALA A 875 -8.22 3.43 11.65
C ALA A 875 -8.33 2.45 12.80
N HIS A 876 -7.21 2.12 13.43
CA HIS A 876 -7.14 1.08 14.46
C HIS A 876 -6.45 1.57 15.74
N PRO A 877 -7.16 1.63 16.89
CA PRO A 877 -6.50 1.88 18.17
C PRO A 877 -5.67 0.68 18.60
N GLY A 878 -4.66 0.93 19.44
CA GLY A 878 -3.83 -0.11 20.03
C GLY A 878 -2.46 -0.30 19.39
N ALA A 879 -2.05 0.64 18.53
CA ALA A 879 -0.66 0.77 18.10
C ALA A 879 0.24 1.14 19.29
N GLU A 880 1.55 0.94 19.13
CA GLU A 880 2.53 1.35 20.15
C GLU A 880 2.53 2.88 20.27
N GLY A 881 2.24 3.40 21.47
CA GLY A 881 2.13 4.85 21.71
C GLY A 881 3.45 5.60 21.59
N ALA A 882 3.36 6.91 21.34
CA ALA A 882 4.50 7.82 21.44
C ALA A 882 5.01 7.90 22.89
N ILE A 883 4.07 7.85 23.84
CA ILE A 883 4.37 7.82 25.27
C ILE A 883 4.61 6.39 25.71
N THR A 884 5.77 6.13 26.32
CA THR A 884 6.16 4.77 26.73
C THR A 884 5.12 4.15 27.68
N GLY A 885 4.58 2.99 27.30
CA GLY A 885 3.58 2.27 28.08
C GLY A 885 2.14 2.70 27.81
N ASP A 886 1.93 3.66 26.91
CA ASP A 886 0.63 4.03 26.37
C ASP A 886 0.37 3.41 24.99
N ARG A 887 -0.79 3.71 24.40
CA ARG A 887 -1.20 3.28 23.06
C ARG A 887 -1.47 4.48 22.16
N ALA A 888 -1.36 4.26 20.85
CA ALA A 888 -1.73 5.20 19.81
C ALA A 888 -2.79 4.58 18.88
N ALA A 889 -3.17 5.35 17.86
CA ALA A 889 -3.97 4.87 16.73
C ALA A 889 -3.12 4.76 15.46
N ASP A 890 -3.18 3.59 14.81
CA ASP A 890 -2.75 3.40 13.43
C ASP A 890 -3.82 4.01 12.52
N LEU A 891 -3.44 5.05 11.77
CA LEU A 891 -4.32 5.74 10.83
C LEU A 891 -3.86 5.52 9.37
N SER A 892 -2.98 4.55 9.11
CA SER A 892 -2.39 4.30 7.79
C SER A 892 -3.41 4.04 6.68
N ALA A 893 -4.59 3.53 7.04
CA ALA A 893 -5.69 3.25 6.13
C ALA A 893 -6.98 4.02 6.48
N GLY A 894 -6.98 4.89 7.49
CA GLY A 894 -8.20 5.54 8.01
C GLY A 894 -7.96 6.88 8.70
N TYR A 895 -8.96 7.35 9.44
CA TYR A 895 -8.85 8.58 10.24
C TYR A 895 -9.89 8.59 11.37
N VAL A 896 -9.72 9.47 12.34
CA VAL A 896 -10.74 9.71 13.38
C VAL A 896 -11.55 10.94 13.01
N GLU A 897 -12.86 10.84 13.12
CA GLU A 897 -13.77 11.97 12.97
C GLU A 897 -14.45 12.31 14.29
N ALA A 898 -14.30 13.55 14.73
CA ALA A 898 -14.97 14.07 15.91
C ALA A 898 -15.98 15.15 15.56
N PRO A 899 -17.16 15.17 16.22
CA PRO A 899 -18.18 16.17 15.96
C PRO A 899 -17.64 17.56 16.26
N ARG A 900 -18.04 18.54 15.44
CA ARG A 900 -17.72 19.93 15.71
C ARG A 900 -18.44 20.40 16.97
N ASN A 901 -17.74 21.08 17.87
CA ASN A 901 -18.31 21.66 19.07
C ASN A 901 -17.97 23.17 19.18
N PRO A 902 -18.63 23.94 20.07
CA PRO A 902 -18.38 25.37 20.20
C PRO A 902 -16.94 25.75 20.58
N ARG A 903 -16.20 24.86 21.28
CA ARG A 903 -14.80 25.10 21.68
C ARG A 903 -13.82 24.80 20.54
N THR A 904 -14.11 23.82 19.68
CA THR A 904 -13.30 23.50 18.48
C THR A 904 -13.67 24.35 17.25
N ASN A 905 -14.73 25.17 17.35
CA ASN A 905 -15.07 26.22 16.38
C ASN A 905 -14.19 27.47 16.57
N LEU A 906 -12.91 27.34 16.22
CA LEU A 906 -11.91 28.38 16.38
C LEU A 906 -12.21 29.61 15.50
N GLN A 907 -12.10 30.81 16.07
CA GLN A 907 -12.33 32.11 15.37
C GLN A 907 -11.28 33.17 15.73
N GLY A 908 -10.28 32.81 16.53
CA GLY A 908 -9.22 33.69 17.02
C GLY A 908 -7.91 32.92 17.15
N ALA A 909 -7.09 33.26 18.14
CA ALA A 909 -5.87 32.52 18.43
C ALA A 909 -6.17 31.04 18.71
N PHE A 910 -5.28 30.15 18.26
CA PHE A 910 -5.44 28.71 18.45
C PHE A 910 -4.12 27.97 18.51
N THR A 911 -4.16 26.74 19.02
CA THR A 911 -3.07 25.76 18.89
C THR A 911 -3.64 24.41 18.46
N LEU A 912 -2.97 23.74 17.53
CA LEU A 912 -3.19 22.35 17.17
C LEU A 912 -1.91 21.60 17.54
N GLU A 913 -1.98 20.45 18.21
CA GLU A 913 -0.81 19.61 18.47
C GLU A 913 -1.16 18.11 18.43
N ALA A 914 -0.17 17.28 18.11
CA ALA A 914 -0.25 15.83 18.21
C ALA A 914 1.16 15.23 18.25
N TRP A 915 1.26 13.97 18.66
CA TRP A 915 2.39 13.12 18.27
C TRP A 915 2.04 12.39 16.98
N VAL A 916 2.98 12.31 16.04
CA VAL A 916 2.80 11.68 14.74
C VAL A 916 4.00 10.82 14.37
N LYS A 917 3.76 9.64 13.81
CA LYS A 917 4.79 8.77 13.24
C LYS A 917 4.41 8.40 11.82
N LEU A 918 5.18 8.85 10.84
CA LEU A 918 4.86 8.69 9.42
C LEU A 918 5.51 7.44 8.85
N ASP A 919 4.76 6.55 8.20
CA ASP A 919 5.31 5.39 7.48
C ASP A 919 6.13 5.83 6.26
N THR A 920 5.65 6.87 5.58
CA THR A 920 6.28 7.44 4.38
C THR A 920 6.19 8.96 4.34
N LEU A 921 7.12 9.60 3.63
CA LEU A 921 7.07 11.03 3.36
C LEU A 921 6.39 11.28 2.00
N ALA A 922 5.07 11.48 2.01
CA ALA A 922 4.33 11.72 0.77
C ALA A 922 4.63 13.11 0.15
N PRO A 923 4.65 13.21 -1.19
CA PRO A 923 4.75 14.50 -1.88
C PRO A 923 3.48 15.34 -1.66
N ALA A 924 3.56 16.64 -1.95
CA ALA A 924 2.40 17.53 -1.97
C ALA A 924 1.24 16.92 -2.80
N PRO A 925 -0.03 17.00 -2.34
CA PRO A 925 -0.56 17.89 -1.30
C PRO A 925 -0.38 17.44 0.17
N GLY A 926 0.36 16.33 0.41
CA GLY A 926 0.75 15.90 1.74
C GLY A 926 -0.26 15.01 2.47
N GLN A 927 0.00 14.77 3.77
CA GLN A 927 -0.75 13.92 4.68
C GLN A 927 -1.32 14.74 5.84
N ALA A 928 -2.63 14.60 6.12
CA ALA A 928 -3.33 15.37 7.15
C ALA A 928 -2.98 14.90 8.57
N ILE A 929 -2.87 15.83 9.53
CA ILE A 929 -2.69 15.52 10.97
C ILE A 929 -3.95 15.93 11.74
N ILE A 930 -4.27 17.23 11.78
CA ILE A 930 -5.49 17.76 12.40
C ILE A 930 -6.08 18.81 11.47
N GLU A 931 -7.29 18.58 10.97
CA GLU A 931 -7.95 19.51 10.05
C GLU A 931 -9.44 19.68 10.34
N SER A 932 -9.95 20.89 10.11
CA SER A 932 -11.39 21.18 10.14
C SER A 932 -11.70 22.32 9.17
N TYR A 933 -12.23 21.98 7.99
CA TYR A 933 -12.78 22.91 6.98
C TYR A 933 -13.55 22.09 5.93
N THR A 934 -14.38 22.69 5.07
CA THR A 934 -15.15 21.96 4.02
C THR A 934 -15.17 22.73 2.70
N GLY A 935 -15.06 22.09 1.53
CA GLY A 935 -15.22 22.80 0.25
C GLY A 935 -16.68 23.19 -0.03
N PRO A 936 -16.99 24.30 -0.73
CA PRO A 936 -16.11 25.32 -1.32
C PRO A 936 -15.76 26.50 -0.38
N ALA A 937 -16.26 26.50 0.85
CA ALA A 937 -15.95 27.53 1.85
C ALA A 937 -14.72 27.11 2.66
N ILE A 938 -13.54 27.52 2.22
CA ILE A 938 -12.27 27.19 2.89
C ILE A 938 -12.14 28.06 4.16
N ASN A 939 -12.87 27.71 5.24
CA ASN A 939 -12.80 28.38 6.53
C ASN A 939 -12.65 27.39 7.71
N GLY A 940 -11.68 27.65 8.57
CA GLY A 940 -11.24 26.75 9.63
C GLY A 940 -9.72 26.69 9.76
N TYR A 941 -9.15 25.51 9.95
CA TYR A 941 -7.73 25.33 10.23
C TYR A 941 -7.22 23.97 9.75
N ALA A 942 -5.90 23.87 9.52
CA ALA A 942 -5.25 22.62 9.14
C ALA A 942 -3.80 22.58 9.65
N LEU A 943 -3.36 21.41 10.11
CA LEU A 943 -1.97 21.01 10.33
C LEU A 943 -1.73 19.71 9.55
N ARG A 944 -0.68 19.69 8.72
CA ARG A 944 -0.36 18.55 7.84
C ARG A 944 1.14 18.47 7.55
N VAL A 945 1.59 17.37 6.92
CA VAL A 945 2.97 17.22 6.42
C VAL A 945 2.93 17.14 4.89
N ALA A 946 3.69 17.99 4.20
CA ALA A 946 3.80 17.99 2.74
C ALA A 946 5.26 18.07 2.32
N ASP A 947 5.68 17.25 1.34
CA ASP A 947 7.09 17.15 0.89
C ASP A 947 8.08 16.88 2.03
N GLY A 948 7.59 16.19 3.06
CA GLY A 948 8.31 15.84 4.29
C GLY A 948 8.42 16.96 5.33
N VAL A 949 7.84 18.14 5.13
CA VAL A 949 7.89 19.26 6.09
C VAL A 949 6.49 19.61 6.63
N LEU A 950 6.41 20.19 7.83
CA LEU A 950 5.13 20.65 8.39
C LEU A 950 4.52 21.80 7.56
N GLN A 951 3.21 21.81 7.44
CA GLN A 951 2.44 22.94 6.92
C GLN A 951 1.23 23.19 7.79
N ALA A 952 0.95 24.46 8.06
CA ALA A 952 -0.24 24.86 8.80
C ALA A 952 -0.98 26.00 8.09
N TRP A 953 -2.31 25.99 8.20
CA TRP A 953 -3.19 27.01 7.67
C TRP A 953 -4.14 27.57 8.72
N SER A 954 -4.33 28.88 8.66
CA SER A 954 -5.49 29.57 9.25
C SER A 954 -6.38 30.01 8.09
N LEU A 955 -7.56 29.41 7.98
CA LEU A 955 -8.46 29.54 6.82
C LEU A 955 -9.58 30.52 7.17
N GLY A 956 -9.56 31.71 6.58
CA GLY A 956 -10.50 32.78 6.91
C GLY A 956 -11.91 32.54 6.40
N ALA A 957 -12.86 33.33 6.92
CA ALA A 957 -14.22 33.35 6.37
C ALA A 957 -14.22 33.67 4.86
N ALA A 958 -15.32 33.36 4.17
CA ALA A 958 -15.46 33.60 2.73
C ALA A 958 -14.99 35.01 2.33
N GLY A 959 -14.03 35.08 1.40
CA GLY A 959 -13.44 36.34 0.92
C GLY A 959 -12.33 36.94 1.79
N LYS A 960 -11.92 36.29 2.90
CA LYS A 960 -10.81 36.76 3.76
C LYS A 960 -9.46 36.12 3.48
N GLY A 961 -9.41 35.09 2.63
CA GLY A 961 -8.17 34.38 2.27
C GLY A 961 -7.70 33.43 3.36
N TYR A 962 -6.40 33.12 3.38
CA TYR A 962 -5.76 32.24 4.37
C TYR A 962 -4.38 32.75 4.80
N GLY A 963 -3.95 32.34 5.99
CA GLY A 963 -2.55 32.36 6.38
C GLY A 963 -1.94 30.96 6.18
N LEU A 964 -0.69 30.90 5.74
CA LEU A 964 0.07 29.66 5.54
C LEU A 964 1.49 29.83 6.10
N VAL A 965 1.97 28.81 6.79
CA VAL A 965 3.39 28.63 7.10
C VAL A 965 3.83 27.23 6.66
N THR A 966 4.99 27.16 6.04
CA THR A 966 5.67 25.90 5.69
C THR A 966 6.93 25.79 6.52
N GLY A 967 7.13 24.63 7.12
CA GLY A 967 8.32 24.29 7.89
C GLY A 967 9.59 24.25 7.03
N ARG A 968 10.72 24.07 7.69
CA ARG A 968 12.05 23.99 7.08
C ARG A 968 12.68 22.62 7.30
N THR A 969 12.34 21.99 8.41
CA THR A 969 12.91 20.71 8.80
C THR A 969 12.08 19.58 8.23
N ARG A 970 12.75 18.64 7.54
CA ARG A 970 12.12 17.42 7.07
C ARG A 970 11.99 16.43 8.22
N LEU A 971 10.80 15.87 8.39
CA LEU A 971 10.54 14.78 9.32
C LEU A 971 11.19 13.50 8.81
N THR A 972 11.48 12.58 9.72
CA THR A 972 11.95 11.23 9.44
C THR A 972 10.76 10.26 9.46
N ALA A 973 10.79 9.28 8.56
CA ALA A 973 9.78 8.23 8.54
C ALA A 973 10.07 7.20 9.63
N ASN A 974 9.03 6.56 10.16
CA ASN A 974 9.03 5.54 11.20
C ASN A 974 9.55 6.01 12.57
N GLU A 975 9.57 7.33 12.81
CA GLU A 975 9.93 7.95 14.09
C GLU A 975 8.78 8.83 14.61
N TRP A 976 8.57 8.83 15.93
CA TRP A 976 7.58 9.69 16.59
C TRP A 976 8.11 11.12 16.68
N HIS A 977 7.30 12.08 16.22
CA HIS A 977 7.55 13.51 16.35
C HIS A 977 6.38 14.20 17.05
N HIS A 978 6.68 15.13 17.96
CA HIS A 978 5.67 16.06 18.49
C HIS A 978 5.54 17.25 17.54
N VAL A 979 4.33 17.52 17.06
CA VAL A 979 4.08 18.54 16.04
C VAL A 979 3.01 19.50 16.53
N ALA A 980 3.20 20.80 16.28
CA ALA A 980 2.18 21.79 16.62
C ALA A 980 2.11 22.96 15.65
N ALA A 981 0.93 23.59 15.58
CA ALA A 981 0.69 24.86 14.89
C ALA A 981 0.05 25.85 15.85
N VAL A 982 0.65 27.03 15.99
CA VAL A 982 0.18 28.11 16.88
C VAL A 982 -0.15 29.35 16.06
N PHE A 983 -1.38 29.83 16.18
CA PHE A 983 -1.81 31.13 15.69
C PHE A 983 -2.06 32.08 16.86
N ASP A 984 -1.32 33.20 16.94
CA ASP A 984 -1.43 34.17 18.03
C ASP A 984 -2.34 35.37 17.73
N GLY A 985 -2.99 35.39 16.56
CA GLY A 985 -3.78 36.51 16.04
C GLY A 985 -3.02 37.41 15.07
N SER A 986 -1.69 37.30 15.01
CA SER A 986 -0.81 38.09 14.14
C SER A 986 0.25 37.26 13.39
N ARG A 987 0.54 36.05 13.87
CA ARG A 987 1.50 35.11 13.30
C ARG A 987 1.01 33.68 13.44
N LEU A 988 1.34 32.87 12.43
CA LEU A 988 1.17 31.42 12.42
C LEU A 988 2.56 30.78 12.47
N THR A 989 2.80 29.90 13.45
CA THR A 989 4.10 29.26 13.70
C THR A 989 3.90 27.75 13.77
N VAL A 990 4.77 26.98 13.10
CA VAL A 990 4.85 25.53 13.26
C VAL A 990 6.00 25.17 14.19
N TYR A 991 5.76 24.18 15.05
CA TYR A 991 6.72 23.62 15.98
C TYR A 991 6.91 22.14 15.67
N LEU A 992 8.16 21.70 15.71
CA LEU A 992 8.57 20.31 15.60
C LEU A 992 9.40 19.99 16.85
N ASP A 993 9.03 18.93 17.56
CA ASP A 993 9.70 18.42 18.75
C ASP A 993 9.92 19.50 19.82
N GLY A 994 8.85 20.28 20.09
CA GLY A 994 8.85 21.38 21.05
C GLY A 994 9.58 22.67 20.61
N VAL A 995 10.18 22.70 19.41
CA VAL A 995 10.98 23.84 18.91
C VAL A 995 10.29 24.51 17.72
N ALA A 996 10.29 25.85 17.67
CA ALA A 996 9.74 26.59 16.53
C ALA A 996 10.56 26.34 15.26
N ASP A 997 9.95 25.72 14.24
CA ASP A 997 10.60 25.37 12.99
C ASP A 997 10.50 26.50 11.95
N ASN A 998 9.32 27.10 11.81
CA ASN A 998 9.15 28.31 11.00
C ASN A 998 7.92 29.13 11.42
N SER A 999 7.87 30.39 10.99
CA SER A 999 6.73 31.29 11.27
C SER A 999 6.44 32.22 10.09
N ALA A 1000 5.16 32.58 9.93
CA ALA A 1000 4.69 33.53 8.94
C ALA A 1000 3.77 34.59 9.60
N ALA A 1001 3.88 35.84 9.16
CA ALA A 1001 2.97 36.90 9.59
C ALA A 1001 1.62 36.75 8.87
N THR A 1002 0.52 36.76 9.62
CA THR A 1002 -0.84 36.73 9.08
C THR A 1002 -1.83 37.24 10.13
N SER A 1003 -2.80 38.06 9.71
CA SER A 1003 -3.92 38.48 10.55
C SER A 1003 -5.23 37.76 10.19
N VAL A 1004 -5.17 36.78 9.29
CA VAL A 1004 -6.33 35.99 8.89
C VAL A 1004 -6.67 35.03 10.03
N SER A 1005 -7.75 35.31 10.74
CA SER A 1005 -8.30 34.40 11.75
C SER A 1005 -9.18 33.32 11.08
N PRO A 1006 -9.26 32.11 11.66
CA PRO A 1006 -10.15 31.07 11.16
C PRO A 1006 -11.60 31.56 11.06
N GLY A 1007 -12.29 31.23 9.98
CA GLY A 1007 -13.72 31.52 9.86
C GLY A 1007 -14.59 30.46 10.55
N SER A 1008 -15.76 30.86 11.05
CA SER A 1008 -16.75 29.92 11.61
C SER A 1008 -17.40 29.07 10.53
N GLY A 1009 -17.42 27.75 10.73
CA GLY A 1009 -17.97 26.77 9.77
C GLY A 1009 -18.75 25.65 10.46
N THR A 1010 -19.12 24.62 9.70
CA THR A 1010 -19.83 23.42 10.20
C THR A 1010 -19.01 22.13 10.05
N ALA A 1011 -17.80 22.21 9.49
CA ALA A 1011 -16.90 21.08 9.33
C ALA A 1011 -16.60 20.39 10.67
N SER A 1012 -16.63 19.06 10.69
CA SER A 1012 -16.13 18.23 11.79
C SER A 1012 -14.62 18.39 11.97
N VAL A 1013 -14.10 17.84 13.06
CA VAL A 1013 -12.65 17.72 13.27
C VAL A 1013 -12.20 16.36 12.74
N LYS A 1014 -11.18 16.37 11.88
CA LYS A 1014 -10.57 15.17 11.32
C LYS A 1014 -9.17 15.02 11.91
N LEU A 1015 -8.87 13.87 12.51
CA LEU A 1015 -7.53 13.48 12.96
C LEU A 1015 -7.00 12.42 11.99
N GLY A 1016 -5.93 12.71 11.27
CA GLY A 1016 -5.40 11.86 10.20
C GLY A 1016 -6.17 11.93 8.87
N GLY A 1017 -7.22 12.75 8.77
CA GLY A 1017 -8.02 12.94 7.56
C GLY A 1017 -8.00 14.38 7.08
N ARG A 1018 -8.02 14.59 5.76
CA ARG A 1018 -8.13 15.95 5.21
C ARG A 1018 -9.52 16.54 5.49
N GLY A 1019 -9.57 17.83 5.83
CA GLY A 1019 -10.80 18.48 6.28
C GLY A 1019 -11.96 18.41 5.28
N ASP A 1020 -11.65 18.53 3.98
CA ASP A 1020 -12.62 18.48 2.87
C ASP A 1020 -12.95 17.06 2.38
N ASP A 1021 -12.57 16.03 3.14
CA ASP A 1021 -12.82 14.62 2.86
C ASP A 1021 -12.24 14.09 1.52
N THR A 1022 -11.26 14.79 0.95
CA THR A 1022 -10.46 14.26 -0.17
C THR A 1022 -9.44 13.21 0.30
N TYR A 1023 -8.89 12.43 -0.65
CA TYR A 1023 -8.09 11.22 -0.37
C TYR A 1023 -6.73 11.41 0.32
N GLN A 1024 -6.39 12.60 0.81
CA GLN A 1024 -5.16 12.82 1.58
C GLN A 1024 -5.36 12.37 3.03
N ARG A 1025 -4.85 11.18 3.36
CA ARG A 1025 -4.86 10.61 4.70
C ARG A 1025 -3.46 10.57 5.30
N LEU A 1026 -3.39 10.50 6.63
CA LEU A 1026 -2.17 10.14 7.32
C LEU A 1026 -1.75 8.75 6.89
N GLN A 1027 -0.46 8.53 6.64
CA GLN A 1027 0.10 7.19 6.49
C GLN A 1027 1.00 6.95 7.67
N GLY A 1028 0.44 6.38 8.74
CA GLY A 1028 1.15 6.03 9.97
C GLY A 1028 0.32 6.24 11.22
N ASP A 1029 1.00 6.39 12.35
CA ASP A 1029 0.39 6.42 13.68
C ASP A 1029 0.18 7.87 14.18
N LEU A 1030 -0.90 8.09 14.94
CA LEU A 1030 -1.21 9.34 15.61
C LEU A 1030 -1.50 9.10 17.10
N ASP A 1031 -0.99 9.98 17.95
CA ASP A 1031 -1.15 9.89 19.40
C ASP A 1031 -1.39 11.28 20.00
N GLU A 1032 -2.11 11.34 21.12
CA GLU A 1032 -2.19 12.54 21.96
C GLU A 1032 -2.60 13.85 21.23
N ALA A 1033 -3.60 13.77 20.34
CA ALA A 1033 -4.06 14.88 19.51
C ALA A 1033 -4.92 15.88 20.29
N ALA A 1034 -4.51 17.16 20.32
CA ALA A 1034 -5.19 18.22 21.07
C ALA A 1034 -5.41 19.51 20.26
N ILE A 1035 -6.51 20.19 20.55
CA ILE A 1035 -6.90 21.48 19.97
C ILE A 1035 -7.13 22.47 21.11
N TYR A 1036 -6.63 23.70 20.97
CA TYR A 1036 -6.77 24.77 21.95
C TYR A 1036 -7.41 26.02 21.33
N GLY A 1037 -8.33 26.63 22.08
CA GLY A 1037 -8.91 27.95 21.77
C GLY A 1037 -8.00 29.14 22.08
N ARG A 1038 -6.69 28.91 22.25
CA ARG A 1038 -5.68 29.92 22.57
C ARG A 1038 -4.33 29.53 21.97
N ALA A 1039 -3.43 30.51 21.86
CA ALA A 1039 -2.02 30.24 21.55
C ALA A 1039 -1.31 29.68 22.81
N LEU A 1040 -0.76 28.48 22.71
CA LEU A 1040 0.21 27.96 23.68
C LEU A 1040 1.55 28.68 23.50
N THR A 1041 2.24 28.89 24.61
CA THR A 1041 3.60 29.42 24.62
C THR A 1041 4.60 28.34 24.19
N ALA A 1042 5.75 28.74 23.66
CA ALA A 1042 6.83 27.80 23.34
C ALA A 1042 7.26 26.95 24.55
N ALA A 1043 7.16 27.50 25.77
CA ALA A 1043 7.47 26.77 26.99
C ALA A 1043 6.43 25.69 27.34
N GLU A 1044 5.15 25.91 27.03
CA GLU A 1044 4.10 24.89 27.20
C GLU A 1044 4.30 23.75 26.20
N LEU A 1045 4.54 24.05 24.92
CA LEU A 1045 4.77 23.04 23.88
C LEU A 1045 6.04 22.22 24.14
N GLU A 1046 7.12 22.87 24.57
CA GLU A 1046 8.34 22.16 24.99
C GLU A 1046 8.06 21.27 26.21
N ALA A 1047 7.27 21.72 27.18
CA ALA A 1047 6.92 20.90 28.33
C ALA A 1047 6.08 19.68 27.95
N HIS A 1048 5.16 19.82 26.99
CA HIS A 1048 4.40 18.70 26.43
C HIS A 1048 5.37 17.69 25.81
N TYR A 1049 6.22 18.14 24.87
CA TYR A 1049 7.22 17.28 24.23
C TYR A 1049 8.11 16.52 25.24
N LEU A 1050 8.73 17.23 26.18
CA LEU A 1050 9.65 16.62 27.16
C LEU A 1050 8.95 15.63 28.10
N THR A 1051 7.68 15.87 28.42
CA THR A 1051 6.88 14.94 29.24
C THR A 1051 6.50 13.70 28.44
N GLY A 1052 6.28 13.82 27.12
CA GLY A 1052 5.91 12.69 26.26
C GLY A 1052 7.06 11.71 26.00
N LEU A 1053 8.31 12.18 26.05
CA LEU A 1053 9.52 11.33 25.99
C LEU A 1053 9.71 10.43 27.23
N GLY A 1054 8.91 10.65 28.28
CA GLY A 1054 8.86 9.84 29.50
C GLY A 1054 9.87 10.21 30.57
#